data_AF-A0A7W0VJS5-F1
#
_entry.id   AF-A0A7W0VJS5-F1
#
_cell.length_a   1.000
_cell.length_b   1.000
_cell.length_c   1.000
_cell.angle_alpha   90.00
_cell.angle_beta   90.00
_cell.angle_gamma   90.00
#
_symmetry.space_group_name_H-M   'P 1'
#
loop_
_entity.id
_entity.type
_entity.pdbx_description
1 polymer ?
#
loop_
_entity_poly.entity_id
_entity_poly.type
_entity_poly.pdbx_seq_one_letter_code
_entity_poly.pdbx_strand_id
1 'polypeptide(L)'
;MLFSSPLYPLFLIAVFFLYALGRWGGPSMAWARLAIMVLLGDVLFLLVGRNPDAIWDPLGGALVRLLATTRTDQEWPPEMFARWALGASLLVGAICAGRRGARWISSDRGQQWIARGFVAALAAVGAMVLVAWSSGTLDVVTSAVVDHGHLLVLAVLGIGFGASQTAEGRVLGRVVILFVASSLFYHAWAAAMPGPYRYLLALLLATIVLDYYLGLWIQRTEDPWRRKALLIVSLVSNLGILVFFKYTDFFTQDVLGLDVDRLNLILPAGISFHTFQSLSYTIDVYRKEITATRSVVTFATFVLFFPQLVAGPIVRARDLLPQLENPPALELAKATHGLYRIVLGLFKKIAIADTLALSVVDRVFEAPERFSSIEVVAGVVAYALQIFLDFSAYSDIAIGSAAVLGFTMPENFRTPYRSSNLQEFWRRWHISLSTWLRDYLYITLGGSKGAPWRTYVNLILTMLIGGLWHGASWVFIVWGALHGLGLAVTRFFQRATHGDPHRAWSLFGGCAVLAAVGYGFQRFALPEVSTWTHLVIAWLYLTPLWAVVTAWLGREQPALPEPVGVPVPFREIWGVGALWISEVLRILMCVSAIGFFGALAYQPSWTWIPLIASTWMLGVVADAFESAEIGSADILPASTSGIFGSPTLARLVYRLRRQTSVLLVFAYVCLAWIFFRASSFDNALAILRQIALLEGDRANLVPMVTVALAAGFATHFFADGSYRWLRARFVELPTYGQGLVLACAALVLRELAHTKIVPFIYFQF
;
A
#
# COMPACT_ATOMS: atom_id res chain seq x y z
N MET A 1 -11.09 5.77 -8.97
CA MET A 1 -11.50 6.88 -9.85
C MET A 1 -10.41 7.92 -10.06
N LEU A 2 -9.82 8.57 -9.04
CA LEU A 2 -8.68 9.49 -9.28
C LEU A 2 -7.38 8.76 -9.63
N PHE A 3 -6.91 7.79 -8.85
CA PHE A 3 -5.70 7.00 -9.17
C PHE A 3 -5.77 6.20 -10.48
N SER A 4 -6.98 5.99 -10.96
CA SER A 4 -7.31 5.25 -12.17
C SER A 4 -7.78 6.17 -13.30
N SER A 5 -7.78 7.49 -13.04
CA SER A 5 -8.06 8.49 -14.06
C SER A 5 -6.82 8.61 -14.94
N PRO A 6 -6.97 8.66 -16.27
CA PRO A 6 -5.87 8.97 -17.17
C PRO A 6 -5.19 10.33 -16.85
N LEU A 7 -5.83 11.18 -16.04
CA LEU A 7 -5.28 12.45 -15.58
C LEU A 7 -4.39 12.34 -14.33
N TYR A 8 -4.36 11.21 -13.62
CA TYR A 8 -3.56 11.08 -12.39
C TYR A 8 -2.05 11.00 -12.63
N PRO A 9 -1.56 10.31 -13.67
CA PRO A 9 -0.17 10.44 -14.11
C PRO A 9 0.16 11.89 -14.51
N LEU A 10 -0.74 12.59 -15.20
CA LEU A 10 -0.59 14.02 -15.55
C LEU A 10 -0.56 14.92 -14.31
N PHE A 11 -1.39 14.65 -13.30
CA PHE A 11 -1.39 15.32 -12.00
C PHE A 11 -0.08 15.10 -11.27
N LEU A 12 0.40 13.85 -11.16
CA LEU A 12 1.66 13.53 -10.50
C LEU A 12 2.84 14.14 -11.25
N ILE A 13 2.85 14.04 -12.59
CA ILE A 13 3.88 14.66 -13.44
C ILE A 13 3.84 16.18 -13.29
N ALA A 14 2.67 16.83 -13.33
CA ALA A 14 2.56 18.27 -13.12
C ALA A 14 3.02 18.68 -11.71
N VAL A 15 2.55 18.01 -10.66
CA VAL A 15 2.96 18.23 -9.27
C VAL A 15 4.47 18.07 -9.13
N PHE A 16 5.06 16.99 -9.64
CA PHE A 16 6.48 16.70 -9.47
C PHE A 16 7.39 17.49 -10.40
N PHE A 17 6.95 17.80 -11.61
CA PHE A 17 7.67 18.65 -12.58
C PHE A 17 7.68 20.10 -12.13
N LEU A 18 6.53 20.63 -11.67
CA LEU A 18 6.42 21.95 -11.07
C LEU A 18 7.25 22.01 -9.76
N TYR A 19 7.20 20.98 -8.94
CA TYR A 19 8.00 20.89 -7.72
C TYR A 19 9.51 20.80 -7.98
N ALA A 20 9.94 20.15 -9.07
CA ALA A 20 11.33 20.11 -9.52
C ALA A 20 11.79 21.48 -10.08
N LEU A 21 10.96 22.15 -10.87
CA LEU A 21 11.22 23.50 -11.39
C LEU A 21 11.28 24.56 -10.27
N GLY A 22 10.44 24.45 -9.24
CA GLY A 22 10.48 25.30 -8.05
C GLY A 22 11.78 25.15 -7.24
N ARG A 23 12.57 24.12 -7.49
CA ARG A 23 13.85 23.91 -6.80
C ARG A 23 15.05 24.56 -7.47
N TRP A 24 14.89 25.18 -8.64
CA TRP A 24 15.95 26.03 -9.17
C TRP A 24 16.11 27.27 -8.28
N GLY A 25 17.29 27.38 -7.65
CA GLY A 25 17.88 28.63 -7.15
C GLY A 25 17.55 29.07 -5.72
N GLY A 26 18.47 29.89 -5.19
CA GLY A 26 18.43 30.51 -3.87
C GLY A 26 17.30 31.56 -3.70
N PRO A 27 17.48 32.59 -2.87
CA PRO A 27 16.47 33.62 -2.63
C PRO A 27 15.96 34.31 -3.91
N SER A 28 16.82 34.39 -4.94
CA SER A 28 16.55 34.99 -6.25
C SER A 28 15.43 34.30 -7.05
N MET A 29 15.15 33.02 -6.80
CA MET A 29 14.12 32.24 -7.51
C MET A 29 12.82 32.07 -6.73
N ALA A 30 12.62 32.84 -5.65
CA ALA A 30 11.39 32.79 -4.86
C ALA A 30 10.13 33.12 -5.68
N TRP A 31 10.24 33.98 -6.69
CA TRP A 31 9.13 34.34 -7.59
C TRP A 31 8.78 33.21 -8.56
N ALA A 32 9.77 32.49 -9.10
CA ALA A 32 9.54 31.33 -9.94
C ALA A 32 8.84 30.21 -9.17
N ARG A 33 9.25 29.96 -7.92
CA ARG A 33 8.55 29.04 -7.00
C ARG A 33 7.09 29.42 -6.79
N LEU A 34 6.83 30.70 -6.53
CA LEU A 34 5.49 31.21 -6.31
C LEU A 34 4.62 31.00 -7.55
N ALA A 35 5.11 31.41 -8.72
CA ALA A 35 4.38 31.26 -9.99
C ALA A 35 4.00 29.79 -10.26
N ILE A 36 4.96 28.89 -10.08
CA ILE A 36 4.80 27.44 -10.25
C ILE A 36 3.76 26.84 -9.29
N MET A 37 3.77 27.25 -8.02
CA MET A 37 2.85 26.69 -7.02
C MET A 37 1.44 27.25 -7.12
N VAL A 38 1.30 28.48 -7.61
CA VAL A 38 0.00 29.06 -7.95
C VAL A 38 -0.56 28.35 -9.19
N LEU A 39 0.24 28.20 -10.25
CA LEU A 39 -0.08 27.35 -11.42
C LEU A 39 -0.47 25.93 -10.99
N LEU A 40 0.25 25.35 -10.04
CA LEU A 40 -0.09 24.05 -9.48
C LEU A 40 -1.45 24.10 -8.79
N GLY A 41 -1.70 25.08 -7.92
CA GLY A 41 -2.99 25.26 -7.23
C GLY A 41 -4.16 25.37 -8.21
N ASP A 42 -3.98 26.12 -9.29
CA ASP A 42 -4.99 26.33 -10.34
C ASP A 42 -5.21 25.07 -11.18
N VAL A 43 -4.14 24.39 -11.61
CA VAL A 43 -4.22 23.11 -12.32
C VAL A 43 -4.86 22.03 -11.43
N LEU A 44 -4.48 21.98 -10.16
CA LEU A 44 -5.11 21.10 -9.17
C LEU A 44 -6.61 21.40 -9.08
N PHE A 45 -7.00 22.66 -8.90
CA PHE A 45 -8.39 23.06 -8.78
C PHE A 45 -9.19 22.80 -10.07
N LEU A 46 -8.60 22.99 -11.25
CA LEU A 46 -9.17 22.63 -12.55
C LEU A 46 -9.49 21.12 -12.60
N LEU A 47 -8.51 20.29 -12.24
CA LEU A 47 -8.64 18.83 -12.24
C LEU A 47 -9.68 18.35 -11.23
N VAL A 48 -9.80 19.07 -10.11
CA VAL A 48 -10.72 18.79 -9.00
C VAL A 48 -12.16 19.22 -9.32
N GLY A 49 -12.33 20.48 -9.74
CA GLY A 49 -13.64 21.12 -9.91
C GLY A 49 -14.31 20.82 -11.25
N ARG A 50 -13.56 20.30 -12.24
CA ARG A 50 -14.04 20.02 -13.62
C ARG A 50 -14.71 21.22 -14.30
N ASN A 51 -14.52 22.43 -13.76
CA ASN A 51 -15.05 23.69 -14.28
C ASN A 51 -13.87 24.62 -14.59
N PRO A 52 -13.52 24.80 -15.89
CA PRO A 52 -12.45 25.71 -16.30
C PRO A 52 -12.71 27.17 -15.90
N ASP A 53 -13.97 27.56 -15.76
CA ASP A 53 -14.35 28.95 -15.47
C ASP A 53 -14.21 29.31 -13.97
N ALA A 54 -14.05 28.30 -13.11
CA ALA A 54 -13.88 28.47 -11.66
C ALA A 54 -12.42 28.66 -11.23
N ILE A 55 -11.49 28.88 -12.18
CA ILE A 55 -10.05 28.98 -11.93
C ILE A 55 -9.64 30.44 -11.84
N TRP A 56 -8.74 30.76 -10.91
CA TRP A 56 -7.95 31.98 -10.99
C TRP A 56 -6.93 31.79 -12.11
N ASP A 57 -7.33 32.02 -13.37
CA ASP A 57 -6.50 31.64 -14.52
C ASP A 57 -5.87 32.82 -15.28
N PRO A 58 -4.82 33.46 -14.75
CA PRO A 58 -4.12 34.54 -15.46
C PRO A 58 -3.12 34.06 -16.52
N LEU A 59 -2.67 32.80 -16.50
CA LEU A 59 -1.60 32.30 -17.35
C LEU A 59 -1.97 31.06 -18.18
N GLY A 60 -2.75 30.13 -17.63
CA GLY A 60 -3.14 28.88 -18.30
C GLY A 60 -4.15 29.11 -19.42
N GLY A 61 -5.13 29.98 -19.23
CA GLY A 61 -6.15 30.35 -20.19
C GLY A 61 -5.56 31.28 -21.25
N ALA A 62 -4.61 32.13 -20.84
CA ALA A 62 -3.75 32.88 -21.75
C ALA A 62 -2.95 31.92 -22.65
N LEU A 63 -2.25 30.93 -22.07
CA LEU A 63 -1.44 29.93 -22.78
C LEU A 63 -2.28 28.98 -23.64
N VAL A 64 -3.40 28.46 -23.12
CA VAL A 64 -4.32 27.58 -23.85
C VAL A 64 -4.95 28.35 -24.99
N ARG A 65 -5.37 29.61 -24.81
CA ARG A 65 -5.87 30.44 -25.92
C ARG A 65 -4.76 30.85 -26.88
N LEU A 66 -3.53 31.12 -26.41
CA LEU A 66 -2.34 31.37 -27.25
C LEU A 66 -1.92 30.15 -28.08
N LEU A 67 -2.08 28.95 -27.53
CA LEU A 67 -1.72 27.68 -28.17
C LEU A 67 -2.86 27.10 -29.00
N ALA A 68 -4.11 27.41 -28.64
CA ALA A 68 -5.32 27.02 -29.36
C ALA A 68 -5.79 28.08 -30.38
N THR A 69 -4.99 29.12 -30.66
CA THR A 69 -5.27 30.09 -31.73
C THR A 69 -5.16 29.43 -33.11
N THR A 70 -6.21 28.71 -33.49
CA THR A 70 -6.71 28.62 -34.86
C THR A 70 -8.14 29.20 -34.97
N ARG A 71 -8.70 29.82 -33.93
CA ARG A 71 -9.91 30.64 -34.04
C ARG A 71 -9.78 31.94 -33.25
N THR A 72 -9.57 33.02 -33.97
CA THR A 72 -9.77 34.40 -33.55
C THR A 72 -11.26 34.64 -33.23
N ASP A 73 -11.53 35.57 -32.30
CA ASP A 73 -12.84 36.18 -31.98
C ASP A 73 -13.50 35.83 -30.63
N GLN A 74 -12.74 35.45 -29.59
CA GLN A 74 -13.24 35.56 -28.21
C GLN A 74 -12.53 36.69 -27.46
N GLU A 75 -13.21 37.83 -27.29
CA GLU A 75 -12.82 38.89 -26.36
C GLU A 75 -12.79 38.37 -24.92
N TRP A 76 -11.85 38.86 -24.12
CA TRP A 76 -11.67 38.45 -22.73
C TRP A 76 -12.84 38.97 -21.87
N PRO A 77 -13.58 38.11 -21.14
CA PRO A 77 -14.73 38.55 -20.35
C PRO A 77 -14.32 39.55 -19.25
N PRO A 78 -15.00 40.69 -19.07
CA PRO A 78 -14.72 41.66 -18.00
C PRO A 78 -14.73 41.03 -16.59
N GLU A 79 -15.62 40.06 -16.36
CA GLU A 79 -15.74 39.33 -15.10
C GLU A 79 -14.46 38.56 -14.73
N MET A 80 -13.72 38.09 -15.73
CA MET A 80 -12.47 37.36 -15.53
C MET A 80 -11.40 38.30 -14.94
N PHE A 81 -11.29 39.53 -15.44
CA PHE A 81 -10.37 40.54 -14.89
C PHE A 81 -10.73 40.93 -13.45
N ALA A 82 -12.03 41.02 -13.13
CA ALA A 82 -12.47 41.28 -11.76
C ALA A 82 -12.09 40.13 -10.80
N ARG A 83 -12.25 38.87 -11.24
CA ARG A 83 -11.82 37.69 -10.48
C ARG A 83 -10.30 37.67 -10.28
N TRP A 84 -9.52 38.06 -11.29
CA TRP A 84 -8.05 38.17 -11.17
C TRP A 84 -7.64 39.23 -10.16
N ALA A 85 -8.22 40.43 -10.24
CA ALA A 85 -7.93 41.53 -9.33
C ALA A 85 -8.28 41.16 -7.88
N LEU A 86 -9.43 40.49 -7.68
CA LEU A 86 -9.85 39.99 -6.38
C LEU A 86 -8.90 38.92 -5.84
N GLY A 87 -8.59 37.89 -6.63
CA GLY A 87 -7.69 36.81 -6.23
C GLY A 87 -6.27 37.29 -5.95
N ALA A 88 -5.74 38.22 -6.76
CA ALA A 88 -4.42 38.82 -6.54
C ALA A 88 -4.40 39.65 -5.25
N SER A 89 -5.44 40.46 -5.01
CA SER A 89 -5.57 41.25 -3.78
C SER A 89 -5.65 40.36 -2.54
N LEU A 90 -6.42 39.27 -2.60
CA LEU A 90 -6.52 38.28 -1.54
C LEU A 90 -5.19 37.59 -1.28
N LEU A 91 -4.50 37.13 -2.33
CA LEU A 91 -3.21 36.46 -2.20
C LEU A 91 -2.16 37.40 -1.58
N VAL A 92 -2.06 38.65 -2.04
CA VAL A 92 -1.12 39.65 -1.49
C VAL A 92 -1.47 39.97 -0.04
N GLY A 93 -2.75 40.20 0.27
CA GLY A 93 -3.23 40.43 1.63
C GLY A 93 -2.88 39.26 2.56
N ALA A 94 -3.11 38.03 2.09
CA ALA A 94 -2.78 36.80 2.79
C ALA A 94 -1.28 36.62 3.03
N ILE A 95 -0.42 36.93 2.05
CA ILE A 95 1.04 36.92 2.21
C ILE A 95 1.47 37.94 3.27
N CYS A 96 0.95 39.16 3.20
CA CYS A 96 1.25 40.22 4.18
C CYS A 96 0.82 39.82 5.59
N ALA A 97 -0.38 39.24 5.73
CA ALA A 97 -0.90 38.72 6.98
C ALA A 97 -0.05 37.55 7.51
N GLY A 98 0.30 36.58 6.64
CA GLY A 98 1.14 35.43 6.98
C GLY A 98 2.55 35.85 7.44
N ARG A 99 3.16 36.84 6.77
CA ARG A 99 4.48 37.40 7.16
C ARG A 99 4.46 38.01 8.56
N ARG A 100 3.41 38.77 8.89
CA ARG A 100 3.26 39.43 10.21
C ARG A 100 2.79 38.46 11.30
N GLY A 101 1.99 37.47 10.93
CA GLY A 101 1.28 36.57 11.84
C GLY A 101 1.96 35.23 12.11
N ALA A 102 3.05 34.88 11.43
CA ALA A 102 3.68 33.55 11.51
C ALA A 102 3.91 33.07 12.95
N ARG A 103 4.45 33.94 13.82
CA ARG A 103 4.70 33.64 15.24
C ARG A 103 3.42 33.42 16.04
N TRP A 104 2.37 34.18 15.75
CA TRP A 104 1.08 34.01 16.42
C TRP A 104 0.42 32.70 15.97
N ILE A 105 0.45 32.40 14.67
CA ILE A 105 -0.10 31.16 14.13
C ILE A 105 0.62 29.95 14.72
N SER A 106 1.94 29.99 14.84
CA SER A 106 2.72 28.90 15.46
C SER A 106 2.60 28.84 16.99
N SER A 107 2.04 29.87 17.64
CA SER A 107 1.85 29.89 19.09
C SER A 107 0.70 28.99 19.55
N ASP A 108 0.79 28.53 20.80
CA ASP A 108 -0.27 27.72 21.44
C ASP A 108 -1.64 28.45 21.41
N ARG A 109 -1.66 29.77 21.59
CA ARG A 109 -2.88 30.58 21.57
C ARG A 109 -3.48 30.67 20.16
N GLY A 110 -2.64 30.83 19.14
CA GLY A 110 -3.07 30.87 17.74
C GLY A 110 -3.65 29.54 17.29
N GLN A 111 -2.97 28.43 17.58
CA GLN A 111 -3.47 27.08 17.22
C GLN A 111 -4.81 26.76 17.89
N GLN A 112 -5.05 27.20 19.12
CA GLN A 112 -6.36 27.04 19.78
C GLN A 112 -7.47 27.82 19.08
N TRP A 113 -7.22 29.07 18.68
CA TRP A 113 -8.20 29.87 17.95
C TRP A 113 -8.51 29.28 16.57
N ILE A 114 -7.48 28.81 15.86
CA ILE A 114 -7.64 28.14 14.57
C ILE A 114 -8.50 26.87 14.72
N ALA A 115 -8.21 26.04 15.73
CA ALA A 115 -8.97 24.83 15.98
C ALA A 115 -10.45 25.13 16.33
N ARG A 116 -10.73 26.17 17.14
CA ARG A 116 -12.10 26.63 17.42
C ARG A 116 -12.80 27.15 16.17
N GLY A 117 -12.08 27.87 15.32
CA GLY A 117 -12.55 28.32 14.01
C GLY A 117 -12.98 27.15 13.12
N PHE A 118 -12.19 26.08 13.07
CA PHE A 118 -12.56 24.86 12.33
C PHE A 118 -13.85 24.23 12.85
N VAL A 119 -14.02 24.12 14.18
CA VAL A 119 -15.27 23.59 14.77
C VAL A 119 -16.47 24.45 14.37
N ALA A 120 -16.36 25.76 14.49
CA ALA A 120 -17.44 26.68 14.12
C ALA A 120 -17.78 26.59 12.62
N ALA A 121 -16.76 26.51 11.76
CA ALA A 121 -16.95 26.33 10.32
C ALA A 121 -17.64 25.00 9.99
N LEU A 122 -17.22 23.88 10.61
CA LEU A 122 -17.84 22.58 10.39
C LEU A 122 -19.30 22.55 10.88
N ALA A 123 -19.59 23.17 12.02
CA ALA A 123 -20.96 23.30 12.52
C ALA A 123 -21.84 24.13 11.58
N ALA A 124 -21.31 25.25 11.05
CA ALA A 124 -22.00 26.08 10.08
C ALA A 124 -22.26 25.34 8.76
N VAL A 125 -21.26 24.61 8.24
CA VAL A 125 -21.41 23.76 7.04
C VAL A 125 -22.45 22.67 7.29
N GLY A 126 -22.40 22.00 8.46
CA GLY A 126 -23.38 20.98 8.83
C GLY A 126 -24.81 21.54 8.88
N ALA A 127 -25.00 22.70 9.52
CA ALA A 127 -26.29 23.38 9.56
C ALA A 127 -26.77 23.79 8.16
N MET A 128 -25.88 24.34 7.33
CA MET A 128 -26.18 24.71 5.95
C MET A 128 -26.60 23.49 5.12
N VAL A 129 -25.88 22.37 5.23
CA VAL A 129 -26.23 21.11 4.55
C VAL A 129 -27.59 20.59 5.02
N LEU A 130 -27.88 20.63 6.33
CA LEU A 130 -29.18 20.20 6.86
C LEU A 130 -30.34 21.07 6.35
N VAL A 131 -30.16 22.40 6.32
CA VAL A 131 -31.17 23.33 5.79
C VAL A 131 -31.33 23.19 4.27
N ALA A 132 -30.23 23.04 3.53
CA ALA A 132 -30.27 22.87 2.09
C ALA A 132 -30.85 21.51 1.69
N TRP A 133 -30.61 20.47 2.49
CA TRP A 133 -31.23 19.16 2.35
C TRP A 133 -32.74 19.23 2.59
N SER A 134 -33.18 19.84 3.70
CA SER A 134 -34.61 19.93 4.04
C SER A 134 -35.40 20.79 3.06
N SER A 135 -34.74 21.72 2.36
CA SER A 135 -35.34 22.60 1.35
C SER A 135 -35.16 22.14 -0.10
N GLY A 136 -34.45 21.02 -0.35
CA GLY A 136 -34.16 20.55 -1.70
C GLY A 136 -33.23 21.44 -2.53
N THR A 137 -32.54 22.41 -1.90
CA THR A 137 -31.64 23.38 -2.57
C THR A 137 -30.16 22.98 -2.51
N LEU A 138 -29.87 21.77 -2.04
CA LEU A 138 -28.52 21.28 -1.78
C LEU A 138 -27.57 21.37 -2.98
N ASP A 139 -28.05 21.10 -4.19
CA ASP A 139 -27.23 21.18 -5.41
C ASP A 139 -26.85 22.63 -5.77
N VAL A 140 -27.74 23.60 -5.51
CA VAL A 140 -27.48 25.04 -5.72
C VAL A 140 -26.38 25.52 -4.78
N VAL A 141 -26.49 25.16 -3.50
CA VAL A 141 -25.48 25.50 -2.49
C VAL A 141 -24.12 24.87 -2.83
N THR A 142 -24.12 23.64 -3.34
CA THR A 142 -22.87 22.97 -3.76
C THR A 142 -22.22 23.68 -4.94
N SER A 143 -22.99 24.04 -5.96
CA SER A 143 -22.48 24.74 -7.15
C SER A 143 -21.79 26.05 -6.77
N ALA A 144 -22.40 26.84 -5.88
CA ALA A 144 -21.83 28.11 -5.44
C ALA A 144 -20.48 27.95 -4.71
N VAL A 145 -20.29 26.86 -3.96
CA VAL A 145 -19.02 26.53 -3.28
C VAL A 145 -17.94 26.13 -4.28
N VAL A 146 -18.30 25.38 -5.33
CA VAL A 146 -17.38 25.00 -6.41
C VAL A 146 -16.88 26.25 -7.15
N ASP A 147 -17.76 27.22 -7.42
CA ASP A 147 -17.42 28.41 -8.19
C ASP A 147 -16.44 29.35 -7.47
N HIS A 148 -16.43 29.38 -6.13
CA HIS A 148 -15.62 30.32 -5.34
C HIS A 148 -14.54 29.65 -4.46
N GLY A 149 -14.48 28.32 -4.43
CA GLY A 149 -13.58 27.56 -3.55
C GLY A 149 -12.09 27.81 -3.80
N HIS A 150 -11.71 28.21 -5.02
CA HIS A 150 -10.33 28.56 -5.38
C HIS A 150 -9.80 29.79 -4.61
N LEU A 151 -10.66 30.77 -4.28
CA LEU A 151 -10.25 31.96 -3.53
C LEU A 151 -9.77 31.60 -2.11
N LEU A 152 -10.40 30.61 -1.48
CA LEU A 152 -9.96 30.09 -0.18
C LEU A 152 -8.60 29.39 -0.29
N VAL A 153 -8.38 28.62 -1.36
CA VAL A 153 -7.08 27.97 -1.64
C VAL A 153 -5.99 29.04 -1.78
N LEU A 154 -6.23 30.09 -2.55
CA LEU A 154 -5.28 31.19 -2.74
C LEU A 154 -4.97 31.91 -1.43
N ALA A 155 -5.98 32.15 -0.58
CA ALA A 155 -5.77 32.74 0.74
C ALA A 155 -4.86 31.87 1.62
N VAL A 156 -5.09 30.54 1.65
CA VAL A 156 -4.27 29.63 2.46
C VAL A 156 -2.85 29.48 1.90
N LEU A 157 -2.69 29.39 0.57
CA LEU A 157 -1.39 29.41 -0.08
C LEU A 157 -0.64 30.71 0.25
N GLY A 158 -1.29 31.86 0.16
CA GLY A 158 -0.72 33.16 0.50
C GLY A 158 -0.24 33.23 1.95
N ILE A 159 -1.05 32.76 2.90
CA ILE A 159 -0.65 32.67 4.30
C ILE A 159 0.57 31.75 4.47
N GLY A 160 0.56 30.57 3.84
CA GLY A 160 1.67 29.61 3.87
C GLY A 160 2.97 30.20 3.34
N PHE A 161 2.92 30.87 2.18
CA PHE A 161 4.08 31.57 1.61
C PHE A 161 4.57 32.71 2.49
N GLY A 162 3.64 33.53 2.98
CA GLY A 162 3.97 34.63 3.88
C GLY A 162 4.72 34.15 5.11
N ALA A 163 4.23 33.07 5.73
CA ALA A 163 4.91 32.43 6.85
C ALA A 163 6.31 31.91 6.44
N SER A 164 6.44 31.28 5.27
CA SER A 164 7.69 30.65 4.82
C SER A 164 8.89 31.57 4.61
N GLN A 165 8.69 32.89 4.58
CA GLN A 165 9.78 33.86 4.48
C GLN A 165 10.58 34.01 5.78
N THR A 166 10.09 33.47 6.90
CA THR A 166 10.77 33.46 8.20
C THR A 166 11.28 32.07 8.53
N ALA A 167 12.34 31.96 9.34
CA ALA A 167 12.91 30.66 9.70
C ALA A 167 11.88 29.72 10.36
N GLU A 168 11.12 30.22 11.34
CA GLU A 168 10.03 29.50 12.02
C GLU A 168 8.86 29.20 11.08
N GLY A 169 8.49 30.17 10.23
CA GLY A 169 7.34 29.99 9.34
C GLY A 169 7.62 29.15 8.09
N ARG A 170 8.87 28.76 7.78
CA ARG A 170 9.19 27.78 6.71
C ARG A 170 8.53 26.42 6.95
N VAL A 171 8.57 25.95 8.19
CA VAL A 171 7.94 24.70 8.60
C VAL A 171 6.42 24.81 8.45
N LEU A 172 5.84 25.84 9.07
CA LEU A 172 4.41 26.11 9.02
C LEU A 172 3.91 26.26 7.57
N GLY A 173 4.60 27.03 6.75
CA GLY A 173 4.24 27.25 5.35
C GLY A 173 4.21 25.95 4.55
N ARG A 174 5.21 25.07 4.74
CA ARG A 174 5.23 23.77 4.07
C ARG A 174 4.09 22.87 4.53
N VAL A 175 3.79 22.81 5.82
CA VAL A 175 2.70 21.99 6.37
C VAL A 175 1.33 22.51 5.89
N VAL A 176 1.12 23.83 5.89
CA VAL A 176 -0.10 24.46 5.39
C VAL A 176 -0.33 24.16 3.90
N ILE A 177 0.72 24.26 3.08
CA ILE A 177 0.63 23.91 1.65
C ILE A 177 0.28 22.43 1.47
N LEU A 178 0.92 21.53 2.23
CA LEU A 178 0.63 20.10 2.17
C LEU A 178 -0.79 19.79 2.63
N PHE A 179 -1.29 20.47 3.67
CA PHE A 179 -2.67 20.38 4.12
C PHE A 179 -3.66 20.78 3.03
N VAL A 180 -3.41 21.90 2.33
CA VAL A 180 -4.27 22.37 1.25
C VAL A 180 -4.26 21.41 0.07
N ALA A 181 -3.07 21.00 -0.39
CA ALA A 181 -2.94 20.05 -1.49
C ALA A 181 -3.65 18.72 -1.16
N SER A 182 -3.53 18.27 0.08
CA SER A 182 -4.23 17.09 0.58
C SER A 182 -5.74 17.29 0.63
N SER A 183 -6.21 18.41 1.18
CA SER A 183 -7.65 18.71 1.30
C SER A 183 -8.32 18.83 -0.08
N LEU A 184 -7.65 19.45 -1.04
CA LEU A 184 -8.09 19.52 -2.44
C LEU A 184 -8.17 18.13 -3.08
N PHE A 185 -7.17 17.29 -2.84
CA PHE A 185 -7.18 15.91 -3.32
C PHE A 185 -8.41 15.14 -2.83
N TYR A 186 -8.76 15.26 -1.54
CA TYR A 186 -10.00 14.67 -1.02
C TYR A 186 -11.27 15.32 -1.55
N HIS A 187 -11.25 16.63 -1.74
CA HIS A 187 -12.41 17.32 -2.31
C HIS A 187 -12.70 16.82 -3.74
N ALA A 188 -11.68 16.67 -4.60
CA ALA A 188 -11.86 16.06 -5.93
C ALA A 188 -12.45 14.67 -5.86
N TRP A 189 -11.98 13.89 -4.89
CA TRP A 189 -12.45 12.54 -4.71
C TRP A 189 -13.91 12.52 -4.24
N ALA A 190 -14.26 13.33 -3.25
CA ALA A 190 -15.60 13.42 -2.69
C ALA A 190 -16.60 14.03 -3.68
N ALA A 191 -16.20 15.06 -4.43
CA ALA A 191 -17.04 15.72 -5.43
C ALA A 191 -17.46 14.80 -6.58
N ALA A 192 -16.66 13.76 -6.87
CA ALA A 192 -17.01 12.75 -7.86
C ALA A 192 -18.04 11.71 -7.35
N MET A 193 -18.39 11.72 -6.07
CA MET A 193 -19.35 10.78 -5.48
C MET A 193 -20.81 11.29 -5.62
N PRO A 194 -21.76 10.42 -6.00
CA PRO A 194 -23.17 10.80 -6.07
C PRO A 194 -23.76 11.04 -4.67
N GLY A 195 -24.83 11.85 -4.57
CA GLY A 195 -25.63 11.98 -3.34
C GLY A 195 -24.98 12.75 -2.17
N PRO A 196 -25.43 12.52 -0.92
CA PRO A 196 -24.87 13.16 0.29
C PRO A 196 -23.41 12.77 0.58
N TYR A 197 -22.90 11.72 -0.04
CA TYR A 197 -21.55 11.21 0.16
C TYR A 197 -20.46 12.22 -0.26
N ARG A 198 -20.81 13.25 -1.05
CA ARG A 198 -19.93 14.39 -1.36
C ARG A 198 -19.51 15.21 -0.13
N TYR A 199 -20.24 15.12 0.99
CA TYR A 199 -19.98 15.87 2.22
C TYR A 199 -19.16 15.11 3.25
N LEU A 200 -18.65 13.93 2.90
CA LEU A 200 -17.96 13.06 3.84
C LEU A 200 -16.58 13.59 4.26
N LEU A 201 -16.02 14.52 3.49
CA LEU A 201 -14.89 15.34 3.93
C LEU A 201 -15.20 16.09 5.24
N ALA A 202 -16.43 16.57 5.46
CA ALA A 202 -16.81 17.23 6.71
C ALA A 202 -16.80 16.25 7.90
N LEU A 203 -17.25 15.01 7.70
CA LEU A 203 -17.17 13.96 8.71
C LEU A 203 -15.72 13.62 9.04
N LEU A 204 -14.85 13.49 8.03
CA LEU A 204 -13.42 13.25 8.22
C LEU A 204 -12.72 14.41 8.95
N LEU A 205 -13.03 15.65 8.61
CA LEU A 205 -12.51 16.81 9.32
C LEU A 205 -13.03 16.88 10.76
N ALA A 206 -14.28 16.48 11.00
CA ALA A 206 -14.84 16.42 12.35
C ALA A 206 -14.11 15.37 13.22
N THR A 207 -13.80 14.19 12.68
CA THR A 207 -13.02 13.19 13.42
C THR A 207 -11.59 13.64 13.68
N ILE A 208 -10.95 14.31 12.72
CA ILE A 208 -9.62 14.93 12.90
C ILE A 208 -9.63 15.94 14.06
N VAL A 209 -10.60 16.84 14.08
CA VAL A 209 -10.68 17.85 15.16
C VAL A 209 -10.97 17.20 16.51
N LEU A 210 -11.85 16.20 16.54
CA LEU A 210 -12.17 15.44 17.75
C LEU A 210 -10.91 14.75 18.30
N ASP A 211 -10.20 13.95 17.50
CA ASP A 211 -9.02 13.21 17.95
C ASP A 211 -7.85 14.12 18.30
N TYR A 212 -7.73 15.29 17.65
CA TYR A 212 -6.78 16.33 18.05
C TYR A 212 -7.00 16.77 19.51
N TYR A 213 -8.24 17.15 19.86
CA TYR A 213 -8.57 17.56 21.22
C TYR A 213 -8.48 16.41 22.22
N LEU A 214 -8.94 15.21 21.85
CA LEU A 214 -8.81 14.02 22.70
C LEU A 214 -7.34 13.73 23.01
N GLY A 215 -6.43 13.81 22.04
CA GLY A 215 -4.99 13.66 22.26
C GLY A 215 -4.45 14.67 23.27
N LEU A 216 -4.79 15.95 23.12
CA LEU A 216 -4.39 17.00 24.07
C LEU A 216 -4.95 16.77 25.48
N TRP A 217 -6.21 16.36 25.60
CA TRP A 217 -6.84 16.08 26.90
C TRP A 217 -6.28 14.82 27.55
N ILE A 218 -6.01 13.76 26.78
CA ILE A 218 -5.35 12.53 27.26
C ILE A 218 -3.97 12.84 27.82
N GLN A 219 -3.22 13.74 27.18
CA GLN A 219 -1.89 14.13 27.68
C GLN A 219 -1.97 14.96 28.97
N ARG A 220 -2.94 15.88 29.08
CA ARG A 220 -3.09 16.76 30.25
C ARG A 220 -3.70 16.06 31.47
N THR A 221 -4.44 14.97 31.26
CA THR A 221 -5.14 14.27 32.33
C THR A 221 -4.21 13.29 33.05
N GLU A 222 -3.98 13.50 34.35
CA GLU A 222 -3.17 12.60 35.17
C GLU A 222 -3.97 11.40 35.71
N ASP A 223 -5.26 11.59 36.00
CA ASP A 223 -6.15 10.54 36.51
C ASP A 223 -6.28 9.37 35.51
N PRO A 224 -5.86 8.14 35.87
CA PRO A 224 -5.87 7.00 34.97
C PRO A 224 -7.24 6.65 34.41
N TRP A 225 -8.30 6.82 35.21
CA TRP A 225 -9.67 6.48 34.80
C TRP A 225 -10.20 7.45 33.75
N ARG A 226 -10.15 8.76 34.01
CA ARG A 226 -10.53 9.80 33.04
C ARG A 226 -9.71 9.70 31.76
N ARG A 227 -8.40 9.45 31.87
CA ARG A 227 -7.52 9.28 30.72
C ARG A 227 -7.93 8.08 29.86
N LYS A 228 -8.31 6.97 30.50
CA LYS A 228 -8.85 5.78 29.81
C LYS A 228 -10.23 6.07 29.19
N ALA A 229 -11.09 6.81 29.87
CA ALA A 229 -12.40 7.20 29.33
C ALA A 229 -12.25 8.05 28.04
N LEU A 230 -11.34 9.02 28.03
CA LEU A 230 -11.04 9.81 26.82
C LEU A 230 -10.53 8.95 25.66
N LEU A 231 -9.66 7.97 25.93
CA LEU A 231 -9.25 7.00 24.92
C LEU A 231 -10.43 6.17 24.41
N ILE A 232 -11.32 5.70 25.29
CA ILE A 232 -12.52 4.95 24.92
C ILE A 232 -13.43 5.79 24.01
N VAL A 233 -13.58 7.09 24.27
CA VAL A 233 -14.34 7.99 23.39
C VAL A 233 -13.73 8.04 21.98
N SER A 234 -12.40 8.13 21.86
CA SER A 234 -11.72 8.08 20.55
C SER A 234 -11.93 6.73 19.85
N LEU A 235 -11.81 5.62 20.58
CA LEU A 235 -12.01 4.27 20.05
C LEU A 235 -13.44 4.06 19.56
N VAL A 236 -14.44 4.41 20.38
CA VAL A 236 -15.86 4.22 20.06
C VAL A 236 -16.29 5.12 18.92
N SER A 237 -15.83 6.37 18.85
CA SER A 237 -16.18 7.28 17.74
C SER A 237 -15.59 6.81 16.41
N ASN A 238 -14.30 6.50 16.37
CA ASN A 238 -13.63 6.05 15.14
C ASN A 238 -14.12 4.67 14.66
N LEU A 239 -14.21 3.69 15.57
CA LEU A 239 -14.72 2.36 15.23
C LEU A 239 -16.23 2.39 14.98
N GLY A 240 -16.98 3.24 15.66
CA GLY A 240 -18.42 3.41 15.45
C GLY A 240 -18.74 3.91 14.04
N ILE A 241 -17.99 4.89 13.53
CA ILE A 241 -18.11 5.33 12.12
C ILE A 241 -17.80 4.17 11.18
N LEU A 242 -16.71 3.43 11.42
CA LEU A 242 -16.36 2.29 10.58
C LEU A 242 -17.45 1.20 10.63
N VAL A 243 -17.99 0.89 11.81
CA VAL A 243 -19.06 -0.10 11.98
C VAL A 243 -20.33 0.32 11.27
N PHE A 244 -20.73 1.58 11.43
CA PHE A 244 -21.95 2.12 10.81
C PHE A 244 -21.89 2.02 9.28
N PHE A 245 -20.78 2.45 8.66
CA PHE A 245 -20.67 2.44 7.20
C PHE A 245 -20.31 1.08 6.61
N LYS A 246 -19.53 0.24 7.32
CA LYS A 246 -18.98 -1.00 6.75
C LYS A 246 -19.76 -2.26 7.15
N TYR A 247 -20.28 -2.34 8.37
CA TYR A 247 -20.79 -3.61 8.92
C TYR A 247 -22.29 -3.63 9.19
N THR A 248 -23.01 -2.51 9.08
CA THR A 248 -24.45 -2.47 9.41
C THR A 248 -25.25 -3.51 8.63
N ASP A 249 -25.15 -3.53 7.29
CA ASP A 249 -25.90 -4.47 6.46
C ASP A 249 -25.50 -5.93 6.73
N PHE A 250 -24.20 -6.20 6.96
CA PHE A 250 -23.71 -7.54 7.28
C PHE A 250 -24.25 -8.05 8.63
N PHE A 251 -24.24 -7.22 9.67
CA PHE A 251 -24.73 -7.65 10.97
C PHE A 251 -26.25 -7.81 11.00
N THR A 252 -27.00 -6.88 10.40
CA THR A 252 -28.47 -6.95 10.43
C THR A 252 -28.99 -8.13 9.60
N GLN A 253 -28.44 -8.35 8.41
CA GLN A 253 -28.98 -9.34 7.47
C GLN A 253 -28.24 -10.69 7.56
N ASP A 254 -26.91 -10.68 7.46
CA ASP A 254 -26.15 -11.93 7.33
C ASP A 254 -25.88 -12.62 8.69
N VAL A 255 -25.82 -11.85 9.79
CA VAL A 255 -25.61 -12.39 11.14
C VAL A 255 -26.91 -12.55 11.93
N LEU A 256 -27.75 -11.52 11.97
CA LEU A 256 -29.00 -11.53 12.73
C LEU A 256 -30.21 -12.06 11.93
N GLY A 257 -30.12 -12.11 10.60
CA GLY A 257 -31.22 -12.59 9.75
C GLY A 257 -32.45 -11.68 9.75
N LEU A 258 -32.28 -10.39 10.02
CA LEU A 258 -33.38 -9.43 10.05
C LEU A 258 -33.82 -9.07 8.63
N ASP A 259 -35.13 -9.08 8.40
CA ASP A 259 -35.76 -8.65 7.15
C ASP A 259 -35.92 -7.12 7.14
N VAL A 260 -34.81 -6.42 6.93
CA VAL A 260 -34.73 -4.95 6.82
C VAL A 260 -34.01 -4.58 5.55
N ASP A 261 -34.42 -3.49 4.89
CA ASP A 261 -33.78 -3.03 3.65
C ASP A 261 -32.28 -2.72 3.86
N ARG A 262 -31.44 -3.09 2.88
CA ARG A 262 -30.01 -2.72 2.89
C ARG A 262 -29.89 -1.21 2.80
N LEU A 263 -29.13 -0.61 3.71
CA LEU A 263 -28.86 0.83 3.68
C LEU A 263 -27.93 1.18 2.50
N ASN A 264 -27.12 0.21 2.02
CA ASN A 264 -26.21 0.37 0.88
C ASN A 264 -25.31 1.62 1.02
N LEU A 265 -24.82 1.86 2.24
CA LEU A 265 -24.00 3.02 2.53
C LEU A 265 -22.67 2.91 1.79
N ILE A 266 -22.38 3.90 0.93
CA ILE A 266 -21.12 3.93 0.20
C ILE A 266 -19.98 4.18 1.19
N LEU A 267 -19.07 3.21 1.32
CA LEU A 267 -17.91 3.36 2.18
C LEU A 267 -16.96 4.40 1.59
N PRO A 268 -16.54 5.40 2.36
CA PRO A 268 -15.66 6.44 1.86
C PRO A 268 -14.23 5.93 1.73
N ALA A 269 -13.61 6.19 0.58
CA ALA A 269 -12.28 5.68 0.28
C ALA A 269 -11.27 6.15 1.33
N GLY A 270 -10.51 5.19 1.85
CA GLY A 270 -9.48 5.46 2.84
C GLY A 270 -9.98 5.56 4.29
N ILE A 271 -11.30 5.54 4.59
CA ILE A 271 -11.76 5.61 6.00
C ILE A 271 -11.17 4.51 6.86
N SER A 272 -11.10 3.27 6.36
CA SER A 272 -10.47 2.17 7.09
C SER A 272 -9.00 2.45 7.44
N PHE A 273 -8.28 3.19 6.59
CA PHE A 273 -6.89 3.60 6.84
C PHE A 273 -6.82 4.79 7.81
N HIS A 274 -7.68 5.81 7.66
CA HIS A 274 -7.73 6.95 8.58
C HIS A 274 -8.08 6.56 10.00
N THR A 275 -9.04 5.64 10.15
CA THR A 275 -9.39 5.07 11.45
C THR A 275 -8.15 4.51 12.13
N PHE A 276 -7.33 3.71 11.43
CA PHE A 276 -6.09 3.17 12.01
C PHE A 276 -5.02 4.23 12.30
N GLN A 277 -4.90 5.26 11.47
CA GLN A 277 -3.98 6.38 11.70
C GLN A 277 -4.37 7.20 12.92
N SER A 278 -5.62 7.65 13.00
CA SER A 278 -6.15 8.42 14.12
C SER A 278 -6.09 7.62 15.43
N LEU A 279 -6.46 6.34 15.40
CA LEU A 279 -6.33 5.47 16.57
C LEU A 279 -4.88 5.27 17.00
N SER A 280 -3.94 5.15 16.06
CA SER A 280 -2.51 5.05 16.42
C SER A 280 -2.05 6.27 17.22
N TYR A 281 -2.52 7.47 16.87
CA TYR A 281 -2.20 8.71 17.59
C TYR A 281 -2.75 8.70 19.01
N THR A 282 -4.06 8.50 19.19
CA THR A 282 -4.67 8.57 20.53
C THR A 282 -4.18 7.45 21.45
N ILE A 283 -3.91 6.25 20.90
CA ILE A 283 -3.33 5.14 21.65
C ILE A 283 -1.87 5.43 22.02
N ASP A 284 -1.03 5.91 21.10
CA ASP A 284 0.39 6.19 21.39
C ASP A 284 0.53 7.33 22.42
N VAL A 285 -0.31 8.37 22.34
CA VAL A 285 -0.38 9.44 23.36
C VAL A 285 -0.85 8.87 24.70
N TYR A 286 -1.84 7.97 24.72
CA TYR A 286 -2.29 7.28 25.94
C TYR A 286 -1.19 6.39 26.55
N ARG A 287 -0.41 5.70 25.71
CA ARG A 287 0.73 4.88 26.14
C ARG A 287 1.96 5.70 26.55
N LYS A 288 1.93 7.03 26.35
CA LYS A 288 3.06 7.94 26.53
C LYS A 288 4.26 7.60 25.61
N GLU A 289 4.00 6.99 24.46
CA GLU A 289 5.02 6.70 23.44
C GLU A 289 5.35 7.96 22.62
N ILE A 290 4.37 8.86 22.46
CA ILE A 290 4.55 10.17 21.81
C ILE A 290 3.83 11.26 22.62
N THR A 291 4.21 12.52 22.38
CA THR A 291 3.46 13.69 22.84
C THR A 291 2.38 14.06 21.85
N ALA A 292 1.23 14.51 22.35
CA ALA A 292 0.16 15.08 21.56
C ALA A 292 0.68 16.33 20.82
N THR A 293 0.40 16.39 19.51
CA THR A 293 0.78 17.54 18.69
C THR A 293 -0.03 18.76 19.08
N ARG A 294 0.60 19.92 19.11
CA ARG A 294 -0.04 21.21 19.47
C ARG A 294 -0.55 21.98 18.26
N SER A 295 -0.33 21.46 17.05
CA SER A 295 -0.83 22.07 15.82
C SER A 295 -1.92 21.23 15.19
N VAL A 296 -3.13 21.80 15.12
CA VAL A 296 -4.27 21.18 14.46
C VAL A 296 -4.02 21.01 12.97
N VAL A 297 -3.28 21.94 12.34
CA VAL A 297 -2.92 21.86 10.92
C VAL A 297 -1.93 20.71 10.69
N THR A 298 -0.94 20.53 11.56
CA THR A 298 -0.02 19.38 11.50
C THR A 298 -0.76 18.07 11.67
N PHE A 299 -1.68 17.98 12.64
CA PHE A 299 -2.50 16.78 12.85
C PHE A 299 -3.40 16.48 11.65
N ALA A 300 -4.09 17.49 11.12
CA ALA A 300 -4.93 17.35 9.94
C ALA A 300 -4.10 16.92 8.71
N THR A 301 -2.89 17.48 8.54
CA THR A 301 -1.97 17.08 7.46
C THR A 301 -1.54 15.63 7.61
N PHE A 302 -1.30 15.16 8.84
CA PHE A 302 -0.96 13.76 9.10
C PHE A 302 -2.05 12.80 8.65
N VAL A 303 -3.31 13.08 9.01
CA VAL A 303 -4.45 12.22 8.63
C VAL A 303 -4.76 12.33 7.14
N LEU A 304 -4.71 13.54 6.57
CA LEU A 304 -5.07 13.79 5.17
C LEU A 304 -3.92 13.56 4.19
N PHE A 305 -2.71 13.21 4.63
CA PHE A 305 -1.52 13.18 3.78
C PHE A 305 -1.76 12.39 2.48
N PHE A 306 -1.95 13.09 1.36
CA PHE A 306 -2.43 12.45 0.12
C PHE A 306 -1.50 11.37 -0.47
N PRO A 307 -0.15 11.42 -0.31
CA PRO A 307 0.72 10.41 -0.91
C PRO A 307 0.44 8.99 -0.44
N GLN A 308 0.03 8.82 0.81
CA GLN A 308 -0.31 7.50 1.37
C GLN A 308 -1.77 7.10 1.11
N LEU A 309 -2.58 7.97 0.52
CA LEU A 309 -4.03 7.81 0.57
C LEU A 309 -4.52 6.61 -0.25
N VAL A 310 -5.55 5.94 0.30
CA VAL A 310 -6.31 4.80 -0.26
C VAL A 310 -5.58 3.47 -0.25
N ALA A 311 -4.28 3.45 -0.54
CA ALA A 311 -3.55 2.22 -0.85
C ALA A 311 -2.07 2.23 -0.44
N GLY A 312 -1.61 3.28 0.25
CA GLY A 312 -0.24 3.36 0.75
C GLY A 312 -0.05 2.57 2.05
N PRO A 313 1.18 2.54 2.58
CA PRO A 313 1.45 1.97 3.90
C PRO A 313 0.59 2.64 4.98
N ILE A 314 0.11 1.87 5.97
CA ILE A 314 -0.55 2.40 7.17
C ILE A 314 0.52 3.06 8.05
N VAL A 315 0.66 4.36 7.93
CA VAL A 315 1.66 5.13 8.66
C VAL A 315 1.18 5.47 10.07
N ARG A 316 2.06 5.31 11.05
CA ARG A 316 1.73 5.60 12.45
C ARG A 316 2.04 7.05 12.79
N ALA A 317 1.34 7.56 13.78
CA ALA A 317 1.56 8.89 14.34
C ALA A 317 3.04 9.13 14.70
N ARG A 318 3.67 8.16 15.39
CA ARG A 318 5.09 8.22 15.78
C ARG A 318 6.10 8.32 14.62
N ASP A 319 5.72 7.90 13.42
CA ASP A 319 6.63 7.87 12.26
C ASP A 319 6.53 9.16 11.45
N LEU A 320 5.30 9.69 11.24
CA LEU A 320 5.05 10.82 10.36
C LEU A 320 4.89 12.16 11.08
N LEU A 321 4.27 12.22 12.26
CA LEU A 321 4.10 13.48 12.97
C LEU A 321 5.43 14.19 13.24
N PRO A 322 6.50 13.52 13.72
CA PRO A 322 7.79 14.18 13.92
C PRO A 322 8.37 14.76 12.62
N GLN A 323 8.14 14.10 11.49
CA GLN A 323 8.57 14.59 10.17
C GLN A 323 7.71 15.78 9.69
N LEU A 324 6.47 15.93 10.14
CA LEU A 324 5.64 17.09 9.81
C LEU A 324 5.91 18.28 10.74
N GLU A 325 6.21 18.02 12.01
CA GLU A 325 6.63 19.04 12.98
C GLU A 325 8.02 19.59 12.65
N ASN A 326 8.92 18.74 12.16
CA ASN A 326 10.24 19.12 11.67
C ASN A 326 10.47 18.57 10.24
N PRO A 327 9.92 19.24 9.20
CA PRO A 327 10.02 18.84 7.82
C PRO A 327 11.46 18.61 7.37
N PRO A 328 11.81 17.37 6.95
CA PRO A 328 13.16 17.05 6.51
C PRO A 328 13.55 17.86 5.29
N ALA A 329 14.84 18.12 5.14
CA ALA A 329 15.36 18.82 3.97
C ALA A 329 14.95 18.09 2.70
N LEU A 330 14.65 18.88 1.68
CA LEU A 330 14.30 18.36 0.38
C LEU A 330 15.60 18.06 -0.36
N GLU A 331 15.98 16.79 -0.46
CA GLU A 331 17.14 16.32 -1.23
C GLU A 331 16.77 15.87 -2.65
N LEU A 332 17.60 16.19 -3.65
CA LEU A 332 17.37 15.81 -5.05
C LEU A 332 17.50 14.29 -5.24
N ALA A 333 18.53 13.68 -4.66
CA ALA A 333 18.75 12.23 -4.74
C ALA A 333 17.54 11.45 -4.21
N LYS A 334 16.98 11.85 -3.06
CA LYS A 334 15.76 11.26 -2.48
C LYS A 334 14.54 11.43 -3.40
N ALA A 335 14.41 12.58 -4.05
CA ALA A 335 13.33 12.81 -5.01
C ALA A 335 13.48 11.94 -6.26
N THR A 336 14.69 11.80 -6.82
CA THR A 336 14.95 10.90 -7.96
C THR A 336 14.70 9.44 -7.60
N HIS A 337 15.08 9.01 -6.39
CA HIS A 337 14.71 7.68 -5.87
C HIS A 337 13.18 7.50 -5.80
N GLY A 338 12.45 8.55 -5.39
CA GLY A 338 11.00 8.55 -5.35
C GLY A 338 10.35 8.44 -6.74
N LEU A 339 10.86 9.18 -7.73
CA LEU A 339 10.41 9.12 -9.12
C LEU A 339 10.60 7.73 -9.73
N TYR A 340 11.77 7.12 -9.51
CA TYR A 340 12.03 5.75 -9.94
C TYR A 340 11.01 4.76 -9.35
N ARG A 341 10.68 4.90 -8.06
CA ARG A 341 9.67 4.06 -7.41
C ARG A 341 8.27 4.27 -7.99
N ILE A 342 7.88 5.51 -8.27
CA ILE A 342 6.58 5.81 -8.89
C ILE A 342 6.46 5.11 -10.25
N VAL A 343 7.48 5.23 -11.11
CA VAL A 343 7.47 4.59 -12.44
C VAL A 343 7.43 3.08 -12.33
N LEU A 344 8.22 2.49 -11.44
CA LEU A 344 8.17 1.06 -11.18
C LEU A 344 6.77 0.61 -10.72
N GLY A 345 6.16 1.35 -9.81
CA GLY A 345 4.80 1.05 -9.33
C GLY A 345 3.78 1.12 -10.46
N LEU A 346 3.82 2.18 -11.28
CA LEU A 346 2.96 2.30 -12.46
C LEU A 346 3.15 1.12 -13.43
N PHE A 347 4.39 0.68 -13.65
CA PHE A 347 4.69 -0.49 -14.47
C PHE A 347 4.11 -1.79 -13.88
N LYS A 348 4.36 -2.07 -12.60
CA LYS A 348 3.77 -3.24 -11.92
C LYS A 348 2.25 -3.27 -12.03
N LYS A 349 1.60 -2.11 -11.86
CA LYS A 349 0.14 -1.95 -11.96
C LYS A 349 -0.35 -2.20 -13.39
N ILE A 350 0.06 -1.34 -14.32
CA ILE A 350 -0.53 -1.24 -15.66
C ILE A 350 -0.10 -2.42 -16.53
N ALA A 351 1.19 -2.76 -16.52
CA ALA A 351 1.72 -3.78 -17.43
C ALA A 351 1.40 -5.21 -16.96
N ILE A 352 1.46 -5.46 -15.64
CA ILE A 352 1.40 -6.83 -15.11
C ILE A 352 0.12 -7.10 -14.34
N ALA A 353 -0.19 -6.32 -13.30
CA ALA A 353 -1.33 -6.61 -12.43
C ALA A 353 -2.66 -6.50 -13.18
N ASP A 354 -2.86 -5.45 -13.97
CA ASP A 354 -4.09 -5.25 -14.75
C ASP A 354 -4.24 -6.31 -15.86
N THR A 355 -3.13 -6.69 -16.49
CA THR A 355 -3.11 -7.78 -17.47
C THR A 355 -3.49 -9.12 -16.85
N LEU A 356 -2.96 -9.45 -15.66
CA LEU A 356 -3.34 -10.67 -14.92
C LEU A 356 -4.83 -10.66 -14.54
N ALA A 357 -5.32 -9.51 -14.07
CA ALA A 357 -6.72 -9.32 -13.69
C ALA A 357 -7.65 -9.64 -14.87
N LEU A 358 -7.46 -8.93 -15.98
CA LEU A 358 -8.35 -8.98 -17.14
C LEU A 358 -8.22 -10.27 -17.96
N SER A 359 -7.00 -10.83 -18.05
CA SER A 359 -6.75 -11.96 -18.94
C SER A 359 -7.10 -13.31 -18.31
N VAL A 360 -7.02 -13.42 -16.98
CA VAL A 360 -7.12 -14.70 -16.25
C VAL A 360 -8.04 -14.61 -15.06
N VAL A 361 -7.70 -13.73 -14.11
CA VAL A 361 -8.24 -13.83 -12.75
C VAL A 361 -9.74 -13.57 -12.76
N ASP A 362 -10.17 -12.48 -13.37
CA ASP A 362 -11.60 -12.12 -13.39
C ASP A 362 -12.42 -13.23 -14.08
N ARG A 363 -11.91 -13.78 -15.20
CA ARG A 363 -12.60 -14.85 -15.94
C ARG A 363 -12.75 -16.12 -15.11
N VAL A 364 -11.67 -16.57 -14.46
CA VAL A 364 -11.65 -17.80 -13.66
C VAL A 364 -12.51 -17.65 -12.40
N PHE A 365 -12.44 -16.51 -11.71
CA PHE A 365 -13.19 -16.30 -10.47
C PHE A 365 -14.66 -15.93 -10.69
N GLU A 366 -15.03 -15.41 -11.86
CA GLU A 366 -16.45 -15.15 -12.19
C GLU A 366 -17.19 -16.43 -12.60
N ALA A 367 -16.53 -17.34 -13.32
CA ALA A 367 -17.16 -18.56 -13.84
C ALA A 367 -16.20 -19.76 -13.81
N PRO A 368 -15.80 -20.25 -12.62
CA PRO A 368 -14.78 -21.29 -12.48
C PRO A 368 -15.16 -22.59 -13.18
N GLU A 369 -16.46 -22.90 -13.28
CA GLU A 369 -16.98 -24.12 -13.90
C GLU A 369 -16.76 -24.21 -15.42
N ARG A 370 -16.35 -23.11 -16.06
CA ARG A 370 -16.03 -23.07 -17.49
C ARG A 370 -14.56 -23.38 -17.78
N PHE A 371 -13.77 -23.62 -16.75
CA PHE A 371 -12.33 -23.83 -16.83
C PHE A 371 -11.97 -25.16 -16.20
N SER A 372 -10.95 -25.82 -16.76
CA SER A 372 -10.42 -27.07 -16.20
C SER A 372 -9.65 -26.84 -14.90
N SER A 373 -9.30 -27.91 -14.20
CA SER A 373 -8.55 -27.83 -12.94
C SER A 373 -7.21 -27.10 -13.08
N ILE A 374 -6.43 -27.35 -14.15
CA ILE A 374 -5.14 -26.68 -14.35
C ILE A 374 -5.30 -25.18 -14.64
N GLU A 375 -6.38 -24.80 -15.35
CA GLU A 375 -6.70 -23.41 -15.65
C GLU A 375 -7.15 -22.67 -14.38
N VAL A 376 -7.95 -23.32 -13.55
CA VAL A 376 -8.36 -22.77 -12.26
C VAL A 376 -7.16 -22.60 -11.32
N VAL A 377 -6.26 -23.59 -11.24
CA VAL A 377 -5.01 -23.46 -10.46
C VAL A 377 -4.16 -22.30 -10.98
N ALA A 378 -4.03 -22.16 -12.30
CA ALA A 378 -3.32 -21.03 -12.90
C ALA A 378 -3.98 -19.69 -12.55
N GLY A 379 -5.33 -19.62 -12.52
CA GLY A 379 -6.07 -18.44 -12.09
C GLY A 379 -5.87 -18.09 -10.62
N VAL A 380 -5.80 -19.07 -9.73
CA VAL A 380 -5.50 -18.86 -8.30
C VAL A 380 -4.07 -18.34 -8.11
N VAL A 381 -3.09 -18.91 -8.83
CA VAL A 381 -1.71 -18.42 -8.81
C VAL A 381 -1.60 -17.02 -9.43
N ALA A 382 -2.32 -16.76 -10.53
CA ALA A 382 -2.41 -15.45 -11.16
C ALA A 382 -2.96 -14.41 -10.18
N TYR A 383 -3.98 -14.78 -9.39
CA TYR A 383 -4.54 -13.90 -8.40
C TYR A 383 -3.54 -13.57 -7.29
N ALA A 384 -2.80 -14.56 -6.77
CA ALA A 384 -1.75 -14.31 -5.79
C ALA A 384 -0.70 -13.30 -6.33
N LEU A 385 -0.29 -13.44 -7.59
CA LEU A 385 0.61 -12.48 -8.22
C LEU A 385 -0.05 -11.11 -8.42
N GLN A 386 -1.29 -11.07 -8.90
CA GLN A 386 -2.05 -9.84 -9.11
C GLN A 386 -2.17 -9.05 -7.82
N ILE A 387 -2.67 -9.64 -6.72
CA ILE A 387 -2.88 -8.94 -5.46
C ILE A 387 -1.56 -8.39 -4.91
N PHE A 388 -0.47 -9.14 -5.03
CA PHE A 388 0.85 -8.66 -4.65
C PHE A 388 1.32 -7.48 -5.51
N LEU A 389 1.27 -7.62 -6.83
CA LEU A 389 1.80 -6.62 -7.76
C LEU A 389 0.99 -5.35 -7.74
N ASP A 390 -0.34 -5.47 -7.67
CA ASP A 390 -1.24 -4.33 -7.55
C ASP A 390 -0.96 -3.57 -6.24
N PHE A 391 -0.95 -4.26 -5.11
CA PHE A 391 -0.77 -3.58 -3.82
C PHE A 391 0.66 -3.06 -3.61
N SER A 392 1.68 -3.80 -4.07
CA SER A 392 3.06 -3.31 -4.04
C SER A 392 3.25 -2.12 -4.98
N ALA A 393 2.57 -2.07 -6.13
CA ALA A 393 2.59 -0.92 -7.03
C ALA A 393 2.08 0.35 -6.36
N TYR A 394 0.90 0.28 -5.73
CA TYR A 394 0.34 1.42 -5.00
C TYR A 394 1.23 1.83 -3.81
N SER A 395 1.82 0.86 -3.12
CA SER A 395 2.78 1.14 -2.04
C SER A 395 4.03 1.86 -2.59
N ASP A 396 4.57 1.45 -3.73
CA ASP A 396 5.72 2.09 -4.38
C ASP A 396 5.40 3.52 -4.83
N ILE A 397 4.22 3.73 -5.43
CA ILE A 397 3.73 5.07 -5.82
C ILE A 397 3.59 5.96 -4.59
N ALA A 398 3.02 5.44 -3.50
CA ALA A 398 2.82 6.17 -2.27
C ALA A 398 4.14 6.56 -1.60
N ILE A 399 5.04 5.59 -1.41
CA ILE A 399 6.36 5.81 -0.80
C ILE A 399 7.20 6.74 -1.69
N GLY A 400 7.16 6.55 -3.01
CA GLY A 400 7.87 7.40 -3.96
C GLY A 400 7.35 8.84 -3.95
N SER A 401 6.03 9.03 -3.90
CA SER A 401 5.40 10.36 -3.82
C SER A 401 5.78 11.07 -2.53
N ALA A 402 5.76 10.37 -1.40
CA ALA A 402 6.23 10.90 -0.13
C ALA A 402 7.72 11.27 -0.17
N ALA A 403 8.56 10.43 -0.78
CA ALA A 403 10.00 10.66 -0.90
C ALA A 403 10.33 11.91 -1.74
N VAL A 404 9.59 12.16 -2.83
CA VAL A 404 9.73 13.40 -3.59
C VAL A 404 9.40 14.61 -2.73
N LEU A 405 8.37 14.51 -1.90
CA LEU A 405 8.00 15.55 -0.93
C LEU A 405 8.90 15.61 0.32
N GLY A 406 9.97 14.80 0.36
CA GLY A 406 10.97 14.74 1.43
C GLY A 406 10.65 13.80 2.57
N PHE A 407 9.47 13.20 2.62
CA PHE A 407 9.05 12.32 3.72
C PHE A 407 9.49 10.89 3.49
N THR A 408 9.84 10.18 4.57
CA THR A 408 10.14 8.76 4.54
C THR A 408 8.93 7.98 5.04
N MET A 409 8.50 7.00 4.25
CA MET A 409 7.38 6.10 4.57
C MET A 409 7.91 4.67 4.79
N PRO A 410 7.24 3.87 5.63
CA PRO A 410 7.66 2.48 5.86
C PRO A 410 7.43 1.61 4.63
N GLU A 411 8.29 0.60 4.45
CA GLU A 411 8.11 -0.43 3.42
C GLU A 411 6.90 -1.29 3.73
N ASN A 412 6.10 -1.61 2.70
CA ASN A 412 4.91 -2.42 2.87
C ASN A 412 5.08 -3.88 2.45
N PHE A 413 6.04 -4.17 1.56
CA PHE A 413 6.28 -5.51 1.02
C PHE A 413 7.77 -5.82 0.92
N ARG A 414 8.14 -7.08 1.20
CA ARG A 414 9.51 -7.60 1.08
C ARG A 414 9.53 -9.04 0.57
N THR A 415 9.33 -9.22 -0.74
CA THR A 415 9.31 -10.54 -1.41
C THR A 415 8.53 -11.63 -0.64
N PRO A 416 7.26 -11.40 -0.25
CA PRO A 416 6.50 -12.25 0.67
C PRO A 416 6.36 -13.72 0.25
N TYR A 417 6.19 -14.04 -1.04
CA TYR A 417 6.12 -15.44 -1.48
C TYR A 417 7.45 -16.18 -1.50
N ARG A 418 8.57 -15.57 -1.07
CA ARG A 418 9.85 -16.27 -0.78
C ARG A 418 9.96 -16.72 0.68
N SER A 419 8.86 -16.67 1.42
CA SER A 419 8.82 -17.03 2.84
C SER A 419 8.78 -18.54 3.04
N SER A 420 9.61 -19.01 3.95
CA SER A 420 9.72 -20.44 4.31
C SER A 420 8.69 -20.89 5.35
N ASN A 421 7.98 -19.96 5.99
CA ASN A 421 6.90 -20.23 6.95
C ASN A 421 5.90 -19.05 7.01
N LEU A 422 4.72 -19.26 7.60
CA LEU A 422 3.66 -18.24 7.67
C LEU A 422 4.01 -17.02 8.53
N GLN A 423 4.85 -17.18 9.56
CA GLN A 423 5.28 -16.03 10.36
C GLN A 423 6.21 -15.12 9.55
N GLU A 424 7.13 -15.70 8.76
CA GLU A 424 7.97 -14.97 7.83
C GLU A 424 7.12 -14.27 6.74
N PHE A 425 6.08 -14.95 6.23
CA PHE A 425 5.14 -14.37 5.27
C PHE A 425 4.50 -13.09 5.81
N TRP A 426 3.90 -13.12 7.00
CA TRP A 426 3.27 -11.95 7.63
C TRP A 426 4.25 -10.86 8.07
N ARG A 427 5.55 -11.15 8.15
CA ARG A 427 6.60 -10.12 8.35
C ARG A 427 7.03 -9.45 7.04
N ARG A 428 6.62 -9.98 5.90
CA ARG A 428 6.99 -9.53 4.55
C ARG A 428 5.81 -9.06 3.71
N TRP A 429 4.59 -9.44 4.09
CA TRP A 429 3.33 -9.07 3.46
C TRP A 429 2.63 -7.97 4.25
N HIS A 430 2.18 -6.92 3.57
CA HIS A 430 1.42 -5.79 4.13
C HIS A 430 1.97 -5.36 5.51
N ILE A 431 3.29 -5.09 5.56
CA ILE A 431 4.07 -4.94 6.78
C ILE A 431 3.48 -3.85 7.68
N SER A 432 2.99 -2.75 7.11
CA SER A 432 2.37 -1.69 7.90
C SER A 432 1.12 -2.16 8.65
N LEU A 433 0.25 -2.94 8.00
CA LEU A 433 -0.94 -3.52 8.64
C LEU A 433 -0.55 -4.58 9.66
N SER A 434 0.30 -5.52 9.26
CA SER A 434 0.75 -6.63 10.11
C SER A 434 1.36 -6.12 11.41
N THR A 435 2.23 -5.12 11.32
CA THR A 435 2.84 -4.52 12.51
C THR A 435 1.82 -3.70 13.30
N TRP A 436 0.86 -3.01 12.66
CA TRP A 436 -0.20 -2.28 13.36
C TRP A 436 -1.08 -3.25 14.17
N LEU A 437 -1.57 -4.33 13.55
CA LEU A 437 -2.34 -5.38 14.23
C LEU A 437 -1.53 -6.01 15.36
N ARG A 438 -0.23 -6.24 15.15
CA ARG A 438 0.65 -6.73 16.21
C ARG A 438 0.70 -5.78 17.40
N ASP A 439 0.96 -4.50 17.17
CA ASP A 439 1.33 -3.54 18.22
C ASP A 439 0.11 -2.94 18.94
N TYR A 440 -1.02 -2.77 18.24
CA TYR A 440 -2.24 -2.17 18.76
C TYR A 440 -3.32 -3.19 19.16
N LEU A 441 -3.33 -4.39 18.56
CA LEU A 441 -4.33 -5.43 18.85
C LEU A 441 -3.70 -6.63 19.57
N TYR A 442 -2.81 -7.38 18.93
CA TYR A 442 -2.24 -8.61 19.47
C TYR A 442 -1.53 -8.42 20.82
N ILE A 443 -0.65 -7.42 20.95
CA ILE A 443 0.04 -7.12 22.21
C ILE A 443 -0.95 -6.69 23.29
N THR A 444 -1.98 -5.93 22.93
CA THR A 444 -3.04 -5.48 23.87
C THR A 444 -3.87 -6.64 24.40
N LEU A 445 -4.09 -7.69 23.60
CA LEU A 445 -4.73 -8.95 24.02
C LEU A 445 -3.84 -9.82 24.93
N GLY A 446 -2.63 -9.37 25.26
CA GLY A 446 -1.64 -10.11 26.06
C GLY A 446 -0.50 -10.72 25.24
N GLY A 447 -0.56 -10.64 23.91
CA GLY A 447 0.49 -11.08 23.00
C GLY A 447 0.91 -12.54 23.24
N SER A 448 2.20 -12.75 23.47
CA SER A 448 2.79 -14.05 23.80
C SER A 448 3.00 -14.27 25.32
N LYS A 449 2.43 -13.43 26.19
CA LYS A 449 2.59 -13.55 27.64
C LYS A 449 1.58 -14.54 28.23
N GLY A 450 1.96 -15.18 29.34
CA GLY A 450 1.11 -16.13 30.07
C GLY A 450 1.11 -17.54 29.46
N ALA A 451 0.00 -18.26 29.62
CA ALA A 451 -0.11 -19.66 29.18
C ALA A 451 -0.02 -19.78 27.64
N PRO A 452 0.66 -20.82 27.10
CA PRO A 452 0.84 -20.99 25.65
C PRO A 452 -0.45 -20.95 24.83
N TRP A 453 -1.56 -21.48 25.35
CA TRP A 453 -2.85 -21.50 24.64
C TRP A 453 -3.41 -20.09 24.39
N ARG A 454 -3.17 -19.13 25.31
CA ARG A 454 -3.59 -17.74 25.12
C ARG A 454 -2.87 -17.09 23.93
N THR A 455 -1.62 -17.46 23.69
CA THR A 455 -0.88 -17.01 22.50
C THR A 455 -1.60 -17.42 21.22
N TYR A 456 -2.10 -18.66 21.16
CA TYR A 456 -2.80 -19.19 19.98
C TYR A 456 -4.15 -18.51 19.77
N VAL A 457 -4.93 -18.34 20.84
CA VAL A 457 -6.20 -17.59 20.79
C VAL A 457 -5.95 -16.15 20.34
N ASN A 458 -4.94 -15.48 20.87
CA ASN A 458 -4.60 -14.12 20.47
C ASN A 458 -4.21 -14.02 18.99
N LEU A 459 -3.46 -15.00 18.45
CA LEU A 459 -3.12 -15.04 17.02
C LEU A 459 -4.37 -15.23 16.15
N ILE A 460 -5.24 -16.16 16.52
CA ILE A 460 -6.48 -16.45 15.79
C ILE A 460 -7.40 -15.22 15.81
N LEU A 461 -7.65 -14.63 16.97
CA LEU A 461 -8.47 -13.42 17.10
C LEU A 461 -7.91 -12.25 16.31
N THR A 462 -6.58 -12.05 16.33
CA THR A 462 -5.93 -10.98 15.56
C THR A 462 -6.18 -11.15 14.07
N MET A 463 -6.07 -12.37 13.54
CA MET A 463 -6.29 -12.63 12.12
C MET A 463 -7.78 -12.63 11.72
N LEU A 464 -8.69 -13.07 12.60
CA LEU A 464 -10.13 -12.98 12.38
C LEU A 464 -10.60 -11.52 12.29
N ILE A 465 -10.15 -10.68 13.23
CA ILE A 465 -10.43 -9.24 13.22
C ILE A 465 -9.77 -8.58 12.00
N GLY A 466 -8.55 -9.00 11.64
CA GLY A 466 -7.88 -8.56 10.42
C GLY A 466 -8.64 -8.94 9.15
N GLY A 467 -9.21 -10.14 9.09
CA GLY A 467 -10.09 -10.58 8.00
C GLY A 467 -11.35 -9.73 7.92
N LEU A 468 -12.08 -9.57 9.03
CA LEU A 468 -13.27 -8.73 9.08
C LEU A 468 -12.98 -7.26 8.68
N TRP A 469 -11.80 -6.75 9.05
CA TRP A 469 -11.36 -5.43 8.62
C TRP A 469 -11.24 -5.31 7.09
N HIS A 470 -10.87 -6.38 6.38
CA HIS A 470 -10.80 -6.37 4.92
C HIS A 470 -12.19 -6.28 4.28
N GLY A 471 -13.17 -7.05 4.74
CA GLY A 471 -14.54 -6.94 4.24
C GLY A 471 -15.58 -7.61 5.14
N ALA A 472 -16.83 -7.16 4.98
CA ALA A 472 -17.96 -7.55 5.81
C ALA A 472 -18.68 -8.79 5.23
N SER A 473 -17.97 -9.92 5.15
CA SER A 473 -18.55 -11.18 4.65
C SER A 473 -17.86 -12.42 5.23
N TRP A 474 -18.53 -13.57 5.13
CA TRP A 474 -18.02 -14.84 5.64
C TRP A 474 -16.71 -15.29 4.97
N VAL A 475 -16.48 -14.93 3.71
CA VAL A 475 -15.25 -15.34 3.01
C VAL A 475 -14.00 -14.68 3.63
N PHE A 476 -14.10 -13.45 4.11
CA PHE A 476 -13.00 -12.78 4.82
C PHE A 476 -12.76 -13.34 6.23
N ILE A 477 -13.83 -13.74 6.93
CA ILE A 477 -13.74 -14.41 8.23
C ILE A 477 -13.01 -15.75 8.05
N VAL A 478 -13.36 -16.54 7.03
CA VAL A 478 -12.68 -17.79 6.73
C VAL A 478 -11.23 -17.57 6.34
N TRP A 479 -10.93 -16.59 5.48
CA TRP A 479 -9.56 -16.21 5.19
C TRP A 479 -8.75 -15.86 6.45
N GLY A 480 -9.34 -15.08 7.37
CA GLY A 480 -8.73 -14.74 8.65
C GLY A 480 -8.52 -15.95 9.55
N ALA A 481 -9.49 -16.87 9.59
CA ALA A 481 -9.41 -18.13 10.33
C ALA A 481 -8.29 -19.02 9.80
N LEU A 482 -8.17 -19.15 8.47
CA LEU A 482 -7.11 -19.92 7.81
C LEU A 482 -5.75 -19.42 8.28
N HIS A 483 -5.46 -18.13 8.09
CA HIS A 483 -4.17 -17.59 8.51
C HIS A 483 -3.94 -17.62 10.04
N GLY A 484 -4.98 -17.38 10.84
CA GLY A 484 -4.89 -17.40 12.30
C GLY A 484 -4.52 -18.78 12.84
N LEU A 485 -5.21 -19.82 12.35
CA LEU A 485 -4.90 -21.21 12.72
C LEU A 485 -3.58 -21.67 12.12
N GLY A 486 -3.27 -21.32 10.87
CA GLY A 486 -1.97 -21.59 10.26
C GLY A 486 -0.80 -21.02 11.09
N LEU A 487 -0.94 -19.79 11.60
CA LEU A 487 0.05 -19.16 12.50
C LEU A 487 0.13 -19.88 13.85
N ALA A 488 -1.01 -20.22 14.47
CA ALA A 488 -1.06 -20.91 15.75
C ALA A 488 -0.38 -22.29 15.67
N VAL A 489 -0.70 -23.08 14.64
CA VAL A 489 -0.13 -24.42 14.40
C VAL A 489 1.36 -24.31 14.06
N THR A 490 1.76 -23.38 13.19
CA THR A 490 3.20 -23.12 12.91
C THR A 490 3.96 -22.81 14.20
N ARG A 491 3.39 -21.96 15.06
CA ARG A 491 4.02 -21.57 16.34
C ARG A 491 4.10 -22.74 17.32
N PHE A 492 3.08 -23.60 17.36
CA PHE A 492 3.07 -24.81 18.18
C PHE A 492 4.22 -25.74 17.78
N PHE A 493 4.39 -26.05 16.49
CA PHE A 493 5.46 -26.94 16.04
C PHE A 493 6.85 -26.32 16.15
N GLN A 494 7.00 -25.02 15.91
CA GLN A 494 8.26 -24.33 16.18
C GLN A 494 8.67 -24.45 17.65
N ARG A 495 7.72 -24.35 18.60
CA ARG A 495 7.99 -24.55 20.03
C ARG A 495 8.26 -26.01 20.38
N ALA A 496 7.42 -26.93 19.92
CA ALA A 496 7.50 -28.35 20.25
C ALA A 496 8.77 -29.02 19.71
N THR A 497 9.31 -28.47 18.63
CA THR A 497 10.48 -29.02 17.95
C THR A 497 11.76 -28.20 18.17
N HIS A 498 11.68 -27.14 18.98
CA HIS A 498 12.84 -26.32 19.36
C HIS A 498 13.86 -27.16 20.15
N GLY A 499 15.10 -27.25 19.65
CA GLY A 499 16.21 -27.94 20.34
C GLY A 499 16.32 -29.45 20.09
N ASP A 500 15.36 -30.10 19.42
CA ASP A 500 15.41 -31.54 19.12
C ASP A 500 14.88 -31.83 17.69
N PRO A 501 15.75 -32.19 16.74
CA PRO A 501 15.37 -32.60 15.38
C PRO A 501 14.61 -33.94 15.34
N HIS A 502 14.85 -34.86 16.27
CA HIS A 502 14.20 -36.18 16.29
C HIS A 502 12.71 -36.08 16.66
N ARG A 503 12.35 -35.12 17.52
CA ARG A 503 10.94 -34.78 17.79
C ARG A 503 10.15 -34.32 16.57
N ALA A 504 10.81 -33.77 15.55
CA ALA A 504 10.11 -33.38 14.33
C ALA A 504 9.61 -34.61 13.56
N TRP A 505 10.39 -35.70 13.53
CA TRP A 505 10.02 -36.94 12.87
C TRP A 505 8.88 -37.67 13.57
N SER A 506 8.89 -37.70 14.91
CA SER A 506 7.79 -38.31 15.66
C SER A 506 6.48 -37.52 15.52
N LEU A 507 6.54 -36.19 15.55
CA LEU A 507 5.37 -35.33 15.30
C LEU A 507 4.88 -35.44 13.85
N PHE A 508 5.80 -35.56 12.87
CA PHE A 508 5.44 -35.81 11.48
C PHE A 508 4.69 -37.13 11.33
N GLY A 509 5.22 -38.22 11.90
CA GLY A 509 4.55 -39.52 11.91
C GLY A 509 3.15 -39.46 12.53
N GLY A 510 3.02 -38.81 13.69
CA GLY A 510 1.72 -38.62 14.34
C GLY A 510 0.72 -37.82 13.50
N CYS A 511 1.17 -36.73 12.87
CA CYS A 511 0.32 -35.93 11.99
C CYS A 511 -0.05 -36.65 10.69
N ALA A 512 0.85 -37.47 10.15
CA ALA A 512 0.58 -38.28 8.96
C ALA A 512 -0.47 -39.36 9.25
N VAL A 513 -0.40 -40.01 10.43
CA VAL A 513 -1.42 -40.95 10.89
C VAL A 513 -2.76 -40.24 11.08
N LEU A 514 -2.77 -39.08 11.75
CA LEU A 514 -3.98 -38.27 11.92
C LEU A 514 -4.61 -37.89 10.57
N ALA A 515 -3.79 -37.49 9.60
CA ALA A 515 -4.26 -37.15 8.26
C ALA A 515 -4.84 -38.36 7.52
N ALA A 516 -4.19 -39.53 7.61
CA ALA A 516 -4.68 -40.76 7.00
C ALA A 516 -6.00 -41.23 7.63
N VAL A 517 -6.10 -41.20 8.96
CA VAL A 517 -7.32 -41.55 9.70
C VAL A 517 -8.43 -40.54 9.41
N GLY A 518 -8.13 -39.25 9.42
CA GLY A 518 -9.08 -38.19 9.11
C GLY A 518 -9.64 -38.30 7.69
N TYR A 519 -8.78 -38.57 6.71
CA TYR A 519 -9.19 -38.84 5.33
C TYR A 519 -10.09 -40.08 5.23
N GLY A 520 -9.71 -41.17 5.90
CA GLY A 520 -10.53 -42.39 5.97
C GLY A 520 -11.91 -42.11 6.58
N PHE A 521 -11.96 -41.44 7.73
CA PHE A 521 -13.22 -41.08 8.39
C PHE A 521 -14.08 -40.18 7.50
N GLN A 522 -13.49 -39.17 6.87
CA GLN A 522 -14.19 -38.29 5.95
C GLN A 522 -14.77 -39.06 4.75
N ARG A 523 -14.01 -40.00 4.17
CA ARG A 523 -14.41 -40.72 2.97
C ARG A 523 -15.47 -41.80 3.25
N PHE A 524 -15.37 -42.47 4.40
CA PHE A 524 -16.17 -43.67 4.70
C PHE A 524 -17.26 -43.44 5.74
N ALA A 525 -17.06 -42.56 6.73
CA ALA A 525 -18.02 -42.33 7.80
C ALA A 525 -18.90 -41.09 7.60
N LEU A 526 -18.46 -40.13 6.78
CA LEU A 526 -19.19 -38.89 6.51
C LEU A 526 -19.41 -38.63 5.00
N PRO A 527 -19.88 -39.59 4.18
CA PRO A 527 -19.98 -39.38 2.73
C PRO A 527 -21.05 -38.37 2.31
N GLU A 528 -22.06 -38.12 3.15
CA GLU A 528 -23.21 -37.26 2.81
C GLU A 528 -23.12 -35.84 3.37
N VAL A 529 -21.99 -35.47 4.00
CA VAL A 529 -21.87 -34.10 4.52
C VAL A 529 -21.65 -33.10 3.38
N SER A 530 -22.01 -31.84 3.63
CA SER A 530 -21.80 -30.79 2.65
C SER A 530 -20.33 -30.70 2.21
N THR A 531 -20.08 -30.24 0.97
CA THR A 531 -18.70 -30.02 0.47
C THR A 531 -17.90 -29.12 1.41
N TRP A 532 -18.56 -28.13 2.04
CA TRP A 532 -17.92 -27.28 3.04
C TRP A 532 -17.46 -28.07 4.26
N THR A 533 -18.33 -28.90 4.84
CA THR A 533 -17.99 -29.75 5.98
C THR A 533 -16.81 -30.66 5.65
N HIS A 534 -16.78 -31.21 4.43
CA HIS A 534 -15.66 -31.96 3.93
C HIS A 534 -14.35 -31.15 3.89
N LEU A 535 -14.38 -29.92 3.40
CA LEU A 535 -13.19 -29.05 3.36
C LEU A 535 -12.70 -28.65 4.74
N VAL A 536 -13.61 -28.34 5.68
CA VAL A 536 -13.25 -28.02 7.06
C VAL A 536 -12.57 -29.20 7.73
N ILE A 537 -13.15 -30.40 7.60
CA ILE A 537 -12.57 -31.63 8.15
C ILE A 537 -11.19 -31.90 7.53
N ALA A 538 -11.09 -31.80 6.19
CA ALA A 538 -9.83 -31.93 5.48
C ALA A 538 -8.77 -30.97 6.01
N TRP A 539 -9.16 -29.72 6.19
CA TRP A 539 -8.27 -28.70 6.69
C TRP A 539 -7.81 -28.96 8.13
N LEU A 540 -8.69 -29.45 9.01
CA LEU A 540 -8.36 -29.78 10.40
C LEU A 540 -7.30 -30.89 10.50
N TYR A 541 -7.35 -31.92 9.63
CA TYR A 541 -6.35 -33.01 9.67
C TYR A 541 -5.12 -32.76 8.79
N LEU A 542 -5.21 -31.96 7.72
CA LEU A 542 -4.06 -31.64 6.85
C LEU A 542 -3.20 -30.49 7.37
N THR A 543 -3.78 -29.50 8.05
CA THR A 543 -3.03 -28.34 8.56
C THR A 543 -1.91 -28.71 9.52
N PRO A 544 -2.11 -29.62 10.50
CA PRO A 544 -1.02 -30.08 11.36
C PRO A 544 0.12 -30.73 10.58
N LEU A 545 -0.19 -31.58 9.60
CA LEU A 545 0.81 -32.22 8.74
C LEU A 545 1.60 -31.19 7.93
N TRP A 546 0.91 -30.28 7.26
CA TRP A 546 1.53 -29.18 6.51
C TRP A 546 2.43 -28.31 7.41
N ALA A 547 1.98 -28.01 8.63
CA ALA A 547 2.72 -27.17 9.56
C ALA A 547 3.96 -27.85 10.15
N VAL A 548 3.91 -29.16 10.44
CA VAL A 548 5.11 -29.93 10.83
C VAL A 548 6.13 -29.92 9.70
N VAL A 549 5.69 -30.22 8.48
CA VAL A 549 6.56 -30.29 7.31
C VAL A 549 7.24 -28.96 7.06
N THR A 550 6.49 -27.85 7.05
CA THR A 550 7.06 -26.51 6.85
C THR A 550 7.92 -26.06 8.04
N ALA A 551 7.56 -26.39 9.28
CA ALA A 551 8.39 -26.10 10.46
C ALA A 551 9.71 -26.87 10.44
N TRP A 552 9.72 -28.11 9.93
CA TRP A 552 10.93 -28.91 9.77
C TRP A 552 11.79 -28.45 8.59
N LEU A 553 11.18 -28.20 7.43
CA LEU A 553 11.88 -27.74 6.22
C LEU A 553 12.44 -26.32 6.38
N GLY A 554 11.70 -25.44 7.06
CA GLY A 554 12.02 -24.03 7.24
C GLY A 554 12.90 -23.71 8.45
N ARG A 555 13.44 -24.71 9.17
CA ARG A 555 14.41 -24.42 10.24
C ARG A 555 15.67 -23.78 9.66
N GLU A 556 16.01 -22.59 10.17
CA GLU A 556 17.35 -22.06 10.04
C GLU A 556 18.30 -23.02 10.78
N GLN A 557 19.35 -23.49 10.11
CA GLN A 557 20.42 -24.20 10.82
C GLN A 557 21.10 -23.20 11.76
N PRO A 558 21.54 -23.61 12.96
CA PRO A 558 22.41 -22.76 13.77
C PRO A 558 23.61 -22.35 12.91
N ALA A 559 23.97 -21.07 12.96
CA ALA A 559 25.22 -20.60 12.39
C ALA A 559 26.34 -21.51 12.91
N LEU A 560 27.11 -22.12 12.01
CA LEU A 560 28.31 -22.85 12.41
C LEU A 560 29.21 -21.85 13.16
N PRO A 561 29.89 -22.25 14.26
CA PRO A 561 30.75 -21.34 14.99
C PRO A 561 31.77 -20.68 14.06
N GLU A 562 31.98 -19.37 14.21
CA GLU A 562 32.96 -18.62 13.43
C GLU A 562 34.33 -19.32 13.49
N PRO A 563 34.97 -19.63 12.34
CA PRO A 563 36.31 -20.18 12.35
C PRO A 563 37.32 -19.09 12.74
N VAL A 564 38.11 -19.37 13.77
CA VAL A 564 39.32 -18.61 14.12
C VAL A 564 40.27 -18.60 12.90
N GLY A 565 40.78 -17.41 12.60
CA GLY A 565 41.34 -17.04 11.30
C GLY A 565 42.40 -17.97 10.71
N VAL A 566 42.18 -18.32 9.44
CA VAL A 566 43.21 -18.74 8.49
C VAL A 566 42.90 -18.06 7.15
N PRO A 567 43.88 -17.40 6.49
CA PRO A 567 43.64 -16.77 5.20
C PRO A 567 43.52 -17.83 4.08
N VAL A 568 42.42 -17.82 3.34
CA VAL A 568 42.17 -18.70 2.18
C VAL A 568 42.60 -18.00 0.89
N PRO A 569 43.27 -18.66 -0.08
CA PRO A 569 43.78 -18.04 -1.32
C PRO A 569 42.71 -17.60 -2.33
N PHE A 570 41.43 -17.89 -2.08
CA PHE A 570 40.35 -17.64 -3.06
C PHE A 570 40.07 -16.15 -3.31
N ARG A 571 40.58 -15.26 -2.45
CA ARG A 571 40.41 -13.80 -2.54
C ARG A 571 41.27 -13.16 -3.64
N GLU A 572 42.36 -13.81 -4.05
CA GLU A 572 43.32 -13.25 -5.02
C GLU A 572 42.90 -13.44 -6.49
N ILE A 573 41.98 -14.36 -6.81
CA ILE A 573 41.62 -14.65 -8.20
C ILE A 573 40.42 -13.80 -8.69
N TRP A 574 39.50 -13.38 -7.80
CA TRP A 574 38.22 -12.79 -8.22
C TRP A 574 37.82 -11.48 -7.52
N GLY A 575 38.65 -10.92 -6.63
CA GLY A 575 38.29 -9.74 -5.82
C GLY A 575 38.05 -8.44 -6.58
N VAL A 576 38.43 -8.37 -7.87
CA VAL A 576 38.06 -7.27 -8.79
C VAL A 576 37.13 -7.78 -9.91
N GLY A 577 37.12 -9.10 -10.16
CA GLY A 577 36.36 -9.74 -11.21
C GLY A 577 34.89 -9.97 -10.86
N ALA A 578 34.54 -10.25 -9.60
CA ALA A 578 33.18 -10.62 -9.22
C ALA A 578 32.18 -9.45 -9.31
N LEU A 579 32.54 -8.24 -8.86
CA LEU A 579 31.76 -7.01 -9.10
C LEU A 579 31.60 -6.73 -10.60
N TRP A 580 32.68 -6.81 -11.38
CA TRP A 580 32.63 -6.60 -12.84
C TRP A 580 31.75 -7.64 -13.55
N ILE A 581 31.83 -8.92 -13.15
CA ILE A 581 30.95 -9.99 -13.65
C ILE A 581 29.50 -9.68 -13.29
N SER A 582 29.23 -9.23 -12.07
CA SER A 582 27.88 -8.87 -11.64
C SER A 582 27.30 -7.72 -12.48
N GLU A 583 28.11 -6.74 -12.86
CA GLU A 583 27.74 -5.64 -13.76
C GLU A 583 27.41 -6.15 -15.17
N VAL A 584 28.29 -6.97 -15.75
CA VAL A 584 28.07 -7.57 -17.08
C VAL A 584 26.80 -8.41 -17.11
N LEU A 585 26.57 -9.25 -16.09
CA LEU A 585 25.37 -10.07 -15.98
C LEU A 585 24.10 -9.21 -15.88
N ARG A 586 24.14 -8.06 -15.19
CA ARG A 586 23.00 -7.13 -15.11
C ARG A 586 22.73 -6.39 -16.42
N ILE A 587 23.78 -6.05 -17.16
CA ILE A 587 23.61 -5.50 -18.51
C ILE A 587 22.97 -6.54 -19.44
N LEU A 588 23.46 -7.78 -19.42
CA LEU A 588 22.88 -8.88 -20.20
C LEU A 588 21.42 -9.16 -19.79
N MET A 589 21.11 -9.08 -18.50
CA MET A 589 19.74 -9.15 -17.98
C MET A 589 18.87 -8.04 -18.62
N CYS A 590 19.35 -6.80 -18.64
CA CYS A 590 18.61 -5.69 -19.28
C CYS A 590 18.40 -5.91 -20.78
N VAL A 591 19.40 -6.40 -21.50
CA VAL A 591 19.29 -6.73 -22.94
C VAL A 591 18.25 -7.84 -23.16
N SER A 592 18.29 -8.90 -22.35
CA SER A 592 17.30 -9.97 -22.42
C SER A 592 15.88 -9.47 -22.09
N ALA A 593 15.74 -8.55 -21.12
CA ALA A 593 14.48 -7.92 -20.78
C ALA A 593 13.93 -7.07 -21.94
N ILE A 594 14.79 -6.27 -22.61
CA ILE A 594 14.40 -5.50 -23.80
C ILE A 594 13.93 -6.44 -24.92
N GLY A 595 14.67 -7.52 -25.16
CA GLY A 595 14.28 -8.56 -26.13
C GLY A 595 12.93 -9.18 -25.79
N PHE A 596 12.68 -9.47 -24.51
CA PHE A 596 11.39 -9.96 -24.02
C PHE A 596 10.26 -8.95 -24.30
N PHE A 597 10.42 -7.68 -23.95
CA PHE A 597 9.39 -6.66 -24.17
C PHE A 597 9.15 -6.36 -25.66
N GLY A 598 10.21 -6.33 -26.47
CA GLY A 598 10.11 -6.18 -27.91
C GLY A 598 9.37 -7.35 -28.56
N ALA A 599 9.63 -8.57 -28.08
CA ALA A 599 8.91 -9.76 -28.55
C ALA A 599 7.43 -9.74 -28.10
N LEU A 600 7.16 -9.35 -26.83
CA LEU A 600 5.81 -9.20 -26.28
C LEU A 600 4.95 -8.23 -27.10
N ALA A 601 5.54 -7.13 -27.56
CA ALA A 601 4.86 -6.13 -28.38
C ALA A 601 4.52 -6.61 -29.80
N TYR A 602 5.21 -7.63 -30.32
CA TYR A 602 5.02 -8.10 -31.70
C TYR A 602 3.86 -9.12 -31.81
N GLN A 603 3.87 -10.24 -31.07
CA GLN A 603 2.75 -11.22 -31.04
C GLN A 603 2.80 -12.25 -29.90
N PRO A 604 1.87 -12.29 -28.93
CA PRO A 604 1.83 -13.26 -27.81
C PRO A 604 2.16 -14.71 -28.19
N SER A 605 3.36 -15.21 -27.88
CA SER A 605 3.78 -16.59 -28.20
C SER A 605 4.64 -17.24 -27.10
N TRP A 606 4.68 -18.57 -27.08
CA TRP A 606 5.47 -19.35 -26.10
C TRP A 606 6.99 -19.22 -26.28
N THR A 607 7.44 -18.68 -27.43
CA THR A 607 8.86 -18.62 -27.81
C THR A 607 9.71 -17.71 -26.91
N TRP A 608 9.08 -16.93 -26.03
CA TRP A 608 9.77 -15.94 -25.18
C TRP A 608 9.99 -16.37 -23.74
N ILE A 609 9.44 -17.52 -23.32
CA ILE A 609 9.71 -18.10 -22.00
C ILE A 609 11.23 -18.21 -21.73
N PRO A 610 12.08 -18.62 -22.69
CA PRO A 610 13.53 -18.60 -22.52
C PRO A 610 14.12 -17.19 -22.26
N LEU A 611 13.54 -16.13 -22.84
CA LEU A 611 13.99 -14.74 -22.61
C LEU A 611 13.66 -14.27 -21.20
N ILE A 612 12.47 -14.59 -20.68
CA ILE A 612 12.10 -14.30 -19.28
C ILE A 612 13.00 -15.10 -18.32
N ALA A 613 13.15 -16.40 -18.56
CA ALA A 613 13.97 -17.27 -17.72
C ALA A 613 15.44 -16.83 -17.72
N SER A 614 16.00 -16.45 -18.87
CA SER A 614 17.36 -15.94 -18.97
C SER A 614 17.52 -14.58 -18.28
N THR A 615 16.60 -13.64 -18.49
CA THR A 615 16.58 -12.35 -17.78
C THR A 615 16.66 -12.58 -16.27
N TRP A 616 15.80 -13.45 -15.75
CA TRP A 616 15.76 -13.74 -14.33
C TRP A 616 17.03 -14.44 -13.83
N MET A 617 17.49 -15.48 -14.52
CA MET A 617 18.69 -16.23 -14.13
C MET A 617 19.93 -15.33 -14.11
N LEU A 618 20.08 -14.43 -15.09
CA LEU A 618 21.18 -13.48 -15.15
C LEU A 618 21.19 -12.56 -13.91
N GLY A 619 20.03 -12.04 -13.50
CA GLY A 619 19.91 -11.22 -12.29
C GLY A 619 20.21 -12.00 -11.00
N VAL A 620 19.69 -13.23 -10.86
CA VAL A 620 19.96 -14.08 -9.68
C VAL A 620 21.45 -14.43 -9.57
N VAL A 621 22.08 -14.77 -10.70
CA VAL A 621 23.51 -15.07 -10.74
C VAL A 621 24.31 -13.81 -10.40
N ALA A 622 23.94 -12.65 -10.94
CA ALA A 622 24.59 -11.38 -10.61
C ALA A 622 24.52 -11.05 -9.11
N ASP A 623 23.36 -11.20 -8.47
CA ASP A 623 23.19 -11.01 -7.03
C ASP A 623 24.02 -12.01 -6.21
N ALA A 624 24.18 -13.24 -6.69
CA ALA A 624 25.02 -14.24 -6.03
C ALA A 624 26.51 -13.86 -6.08
N PHE A 625 26.99 -13.32 -7.21
CA PHE A 625 28.35 -12.78 -7.33
C PHE A 625 28.55 -11.55 -6.44
N GLU A 626 27.62 -10.59 -6.44
CA GLU A 626 27.67 -9.40 -5.57
C GLU A 626 27.68 -9.79 -4.08
N SER A 627 26.84 -10.75 -3.68
CA SER A 627 26.74 -11.21 -2.29
C SER A 627 27.98 -11.98 -1.82
N ALA A 628 28.68 -12.67 -2.74
CA ALA A 628 29.91 -13.37 -2.44
C ALA A 628 31.08 -12.41 -2.12
N GLU A 629 30.99 -11.14 -2.56
CA GLU A 629 32.03 -10.13 -2.38
C GLU A 629 31.76 -9.20 -1.18
N ILE A 630 30.50 -8.84 -0.93
CA ILE A 630 30.09 -7.96 0.18
C ILE A 630 30.11 -8.69 1.54
N GLY A 631 30.04 -10.03 1.55
CA GLY A 631 30.13 -10.84 2.77
C GLY A 631 31.54 -10.89 3.36
N SER A 632 31.91 -9.92 4.21
CA SER A 632 32.90 -10.17 5.28
C SER A 632 32.25 -11.04 6.37
N ALA A 633 32.92 -12.14 6.71
CA ALA A 633 32.60 -13.12 7.76
C ALA A 633 31.43 -14.08 7.45
N ASP A 634 31.77 -15.27 6.95
CA ASP A 634 31.26 -16.58 7.40
C ASP A 634 31.39 -17.64 6.31
N ILE A 635 32.63 -18.14 6.11
CA ILE A 635 32.87 -19.31 5.27
C ILE A 635 33.86 -20.26 5.97
N LEU A 636 33.26 -21.16 6.77
CA LEU A 636 33.63 -22.54 7.15
C LEU A 636 35.03 -22.87 7.75
N PRO A 637 35.07 -23.58 8.91
CA PRO A 637 36.19 -24.45 9.26
C PRO A 637 36.13 -25.79 8.51
N ALA A 638 37.29 -26.32 8.15
CA ALA A 638 37.49 -27.60 7.47
C ALA A 638 37.29 -28.86 8.34
N SER A 639 36.57 -28.78 9.47
CA SER A 639 36.48 -29.90 10.42
C SER A 639 35.04 -30.20 10.84
N THR A 640 34.26 -30.79 9.95
CA THR A 640 33.14 -31.67 10.31
C THR A 640 33.02 -32.78 9.27
N SER A 641 34.04 -33.64 9.24
CA SER A 641 33.93 -34.98 8.69
C SER A 641 33.04 -35.82 9.61
N GLY A 642 31.74 -35.77 9.37
CA GLY A 642 30.75 -36.53 10.14
C GLY A 642 29.57 -36.96 9.26
N ILE A 643 29.69 -38.17 8.71
CA ILE A 643 28.64 -39.06 8.20
C ILE A 643 27.99 -38.72 6.83
N PHE A 644 27.98 -37.48 6.33
CA PHE A 644 27.64 -37.20 4.92
C PHE A 644 28.62 -36.22 4.27
N GLY A 645 29.38 -36.69 3.29
CA GLY A 645 30.49 -36.00 2.65
C GLY A 645 30.14 -34.69 1.91
N SER A 646 31.09 -33.75 1.96
CA SER A 646 31.14 -32.43 1.33
C SER A 646 30.23 -31.33 1.93
N PRO A 647 30.80 -30.17 2.32
CA PRO A 647 30.05 -28.95 2.67
C PRO A 647 29.13 -28.45 1.54
N THR A 648 29.35 -28.91 0.32
CA THR A 648 28.56 -28.59 -0.87
C THR A 648 27.22 -29.32 -0.88
N LEU A 649 27.22 -30.62 -0.52
CA LEU A 649 25.99 -31.42 -0.42
C LEU A 649 25.08 -30.89 0.70
N ALA A 650 25.64 -30.56 1.87
CA ALA A 650 24.89 -29.97 2.97
C ALA A 650 24.19 -28.65 2.58
N ARG A 651 24.90 -27.78 1.86
CA ARG A 651 24.34 -26.53 1.31
C ARG A 651 23.25 -26.76 0.28
N LEU A 652 23.42 -27.75 -0.61
CA LEU A 652 22.42 -28.12 -1.60
C LEU A 652 21.15 -28.65 -0.92
N VAL A 653 21.28 -29.58 0.02
CA VAL A 653 20.17 -30.14 0.79
C VAL A 653 19.43 -29.04 1.57
N TYR A 654 20.15 -28.13 2.22
CA TYR A 654 19.54 -26.98 2.90
C TYR A 654 18.76 -26.09 1.92
N ARG A 655 19.35 -25.73 0.78
CA ARG A 655 18.67 -24.92 -0.24
C ARG A 655 17.41 -25.61 -0.75
N LEU A 656 17.49 -26.90 -1.09
CA LEU A 656 16.34 -27.68 -1.52
C LEU A 656 15.24 -27.71 -0.46
N ARG A 657 15.59 -28.00 0.80
CA ARG A 657 14.62 -27.99 1.92
C ARG A 657 13.90 -26.64 2.05
N ARG A 658 14.66 -25.54 2.02
CA ARG A 658 14.10 -24.19 2.10
C ARG A 658 13.17 -23.89 0.93
N GLN A 659 13.56 -24.23 -0.30
CA GLN A 659 12.71 -24.02 -1.48
C GLN A 659 11.43 -24.84 -1.41
N THR A 660 11.50 -26.11 -0.97
CA THR A 660 10.30 -26.92 -0.74
C THR A 660 9.39 -26.27 0.30
N SER A 661 9.94 -25.72 1.39
CA SER A 661 9.16 -24.98 2.39
C SER A 661 8.47 -23.75 1.78
N VAL A 662 9.19 -23.00 0.95
CA VAL A 662 8.66 -21.82 0.25
C VAL A 662 7.48 -22.20 -0.64
N LEU A 663 7.61 -23.27 -1.43
CA LEU A 663 6.53 -23.75 -2.31
C LEU A 663 5.30 -24.18 -1.51
N LEU A 664 5.49 -24.91 -0.39
CA LEU A 664 4.39 -25.35 0.46
C LEU A 664 3.67 -24.18 1.15
N VAL A 665 4.41 -23.15 1.58
CA VAL A 665 3.83 -21.92 2.15
C VAL A 665 3.11 -21.12 1.08
N PHE A 666 3.69 -21.00 -0.11
CA PHE A 666 3.05 -20.32 -1.23
C PHE A 666 1.74 -20.99 -1.62
N ALA A 667 1.70 -22.32 -1.71
CA ALA A 667 0.49 -23.08 -2.01
C ALA A 667 -0.59 -22.86 -0.93
N TYR A 668 -0.22 -22.87 0.36
CA TYR A 668 -1.15 -22.58 1.45
C TYR A 668 -1.72 -21.16 1.35
N VAL A 669 -0.86 -20.18 1.05
CA VAL A 669 -1.28 -18.79 0.87
C VAL A 669 -2.21 -18.63 -0.34
N CYS A 670 -1.94 -19.34 -1.44
CA CYS A 670 -2.84 -19.39 -2.61
C CYS A 670 -4.21 -19.98 -2.26
N LEU A 671 -4.25 -21.06 -1.46
CA LEU A 671 -5.50 -21.63 -0.97
C LEU A 671 -6.30 -20.61 -0.16
N ALA A 672 -5.66 -19.88 0.76
CA ALA A 672 -6.33 -18.82 1.52
C ALA A 672 -6.86 -17.72 0.59
N TRP A 673 -6.07 -17.31 -0.40
CA TRP A 673 -6.45 -16.27 -1.36
C TRP A 673 -7.72 -16.57 -2.17
N ILE A 674 -8.10 -17.84 -2.35
CA ILE A 674 -9.39 -18.21 -2.97
C ILE A 674 -10.55 -17.52 -2.24
N PHE A 675 -10.58 -17.63 -0.90
CA PHE A 675 -11.63 -17.02 -0.09
C PHE A 675 -11.55 -15.50 -0.09
N PHE A 676 -10.36 -14.93 -0.20
CA PHE A 676 -10.24 -13.47 -0.26
C PHE A 676 -10.77 -12.88 -1.57
N ARG A 677 -10.66 -13.59 -2.70
CA ARG A 677 -11.10 -13.10 -4.02
C ARG A 677 -12.53 -13.46 -4.37
N ALA A 678 -13.02 -14.60 -3.88
CA ALA A 678 -14.32 -15.12 -4.22
C ALA A 678 -15.42 -14.11 -3.87
N SER A 679 -16.38 -13.92 -4.77
CA SER A 679 -17.51 -13.00 -4.56
C SER A 679 -18.50 -13.51 -3.50
N SER A 680 -18.53 -14.83 -3.29
CA SER A 680 -19.38 -15.48 -2.31
C SER A 680 -18.73 -16.76 -1.80
N PHE A 681 -19.34 -17.31 -0.77
CA PHE A 681 -18.90 -18.58 -0.21
C PHE A 681 -19.07 -19.75 -1.19
N ASP A 682 -20.18 -19.78 -1.93
CA ASP A 682 -20.45 -20.80 -2.94
C ASP A 682 -19.47 -20.72 -4.12
N ASN A 683 -19.09 -19.51 -4.52
CA ASN A 683 -18.07 -19.31 -5.55
C ASN A 683 -16.72 -19.89 -5.10
N ALA A 684 -16.28 -19.61 -3.86
CA ALA A 684 -15.05 -20.20 -3.31
C ALA A 684 -15.10 -21.74 -3.33
N LEU A 685 -16.27 -22.32 -3.03
CA LEU A 685 -16.49 -23.76 -3.07
C LEU A 685 -16.44 -24.33 -4.49
N ALA A 686 -17.01 -23.62 -5.48
CA ALA A 686 -16.95 -24.00 -6.88
C ALA A 686 -15.51 -24.05 -7.40
N ILE A 687 -14.68 -23.06 -7.04
CA ILE A 687 -13.24 -23.06 -7.36
C ILE A 687 -12.55 -24.31 -6.79
N LEU A 688 -12.79 -24.61 -5.51
CA LEU A 688 -12.18 -25.78 -4.85
C LEU A 688 -12.65 -27.10 -5.46
N ARG A 689 -13.93 -27.21 -5.83
CA ARG A 689 -14.48 -28.38 -6.55
C ARG A 689 -13.79 -28.56 -7.90
N GLN A 690 -13.65 -27.48 -8.66
CA GLN A 690 -12.99 -27.52 -9.97
C GLN A 690 -11.52 -27.95 -9.87
N ILE A 691 -10.79 -27.48 -8.85
CA ILE A 691 -9.42 -27.96 -8.60
C ILE A 691 -9.40 -29.46 -8.28
N ALA A 692 -10.40 -29.96 -7.56
CA ALA A 692 -10.48 -31.36 -7.15
C ALA A 692 -10.84 -32.34 -8.28
N LEU A 693 -11.32 -31.87 -9.44
CA LEU A 693 -11.59 -32.72 -10.61
C LEU A 693 -10.30 -33.25 -11.27
N LEU A 694 -9.17 -32.57 -11.08
CA LEU A 694 -7.86 -32.92 -11.63
C LEU A 694 -7.83 -33.03 -13.17
N GLU A 695 -8.65 -32.23 -13.85
CA GLU A 695 -8.68 -32.12 -15.31
C GLU A 695 -7.48 -31.36 -15.85
N GLY A 696 -6.89 -31.87 -16.93
CA GLY A 696 -5.65 -31.35 -17.53
C GLY A 696 -5.83 -30.52 -18.80
N ASP A 697 -7.06 -30.18 -19.20
CA ASP A 697 -7.31 -29.38 -20.40
C ASP A 697 -6.77 -27.96 -20.24
N ARG A 698 -6.24 -27.35 -21.31
CA ARG A 698 -5.56 -26.05 -21.28
C ARG A 698 -6.01 -25.12 -22.42
N ALA A 699 -7.16 -25.41 -23.03
CA ALA A 699 -7.65 -24.71 -24.21
C ALA A 699 -7.78 -23.19 -24.03
N ASN A 700 -8.02 -22.70 -22.81
CA ASN A 700 -8.19 -21.29 -22.48
C ASN A 700 -6.91 -20.62 -21.94
N LEU A 701 -5.81 -21.37 -21.72
CA LEU A 701 -4.50 -20.80 -21.36
C LEU A 701 -3.80 -20.25 -22.61
N VAL A 702 -4.19 -19.03 -22.98
CA VAL A 702 -3.58 -18.25 -24.09
C VAL A 702 -2.10 -17.93 -23.77
N PRO A 703 -1.20 -17.84 -24.77
CA PRO A 703 0.19 -17.44 -24.55
C PRO A 703 0.37 -16.18 -23.69
N MET A 704 -0.52 -15.18 -23.84
CA MET A 704 -0.49 -13.94 -23.06
C MET A 704 -0.70 -14.17 -21.55
N VAL A 705 -1.50 -15.16 -21.17
CA VAL A 705 -1.74 -15.57 -19.78
C VAL A 705 -0.48 -16.19 -19.18
N THR A 706 0.15 -17.11 -19.91
CA THR A 706 1.41 -17.72 -19.49
C THR A 706 2.51 -16.68 -19.34
N VAL A 707 2.55 -15.69 -20.23
CA VAL A 707 3.49 -14.57 -20.14
C VAL A 707 3.22 -13.69 -18.93
N ALA A 708 1.97 -13.31 -18.67
CA ALA A 708 1.62 -12.50 -17.52
C ALA A 708 1.94 -13.23 -16.20
N LEU A 709 1.69 -14.54 -16.15
CA LEU A 709 2.07 -15.41 -15.03
C LEU A 709 3.60 -15.50 -14.87
N ALA A 710 4.33 -15.74 -15.96
CA ALA A 710 5.78 -15.82 -15.93
C ALA A 710 6.43 -14.49 -15.56
N ALA A 711 5.91 -13.36 -16.06
CA ALA A 711 6.37 -12.02 -15.74
C ALA A 711 6.02 -11.63 -14.29
N GLY A 712 4.81 -11.94 -13.82
CA GLY A 712 4.43 -11.71 -12.43
C GLY A 712 5.26 -12.54 -11.45
N PHE A 713 5.54 -13.80 -11.81
CA PHE A 713 6.45 -14.65 -11.06
C PHE A 713 7.88 -14.09 -11.12
N ALA A 714 8.41 -13.78 -12.30
CA ALA A 714 9.76 -13.25 -12.46
C ALA A 714 9.97 -11.91 -11.75
N THR A 715 8.97 -11.02 -11.68
CA THR A 715 9.05 -9.74 -10.95
C THR A 715 9.02 -9.93 -9.43
N HIS A 716 8.30 -10.94 -8.93
CA HIS A 716 8.27 -11.27 -7.52
C HIS A 716 9.54 -12.00 -7.03
N PHE A 717 10.11 -12.82 -7.91
CA PHE A 717 11.36 -13.54 -7.66
C PHE A 717 12.60 -12.79 -8.19
N PHE A 718 12.41 -11.57 -8.72
CA PHE A 718 13.49 -10.72 -9.21
C PHE A 718 14.49 -10.46 -8.08
N ALA A 719 15.75 -10.44 -8.45
CA ALA A 719 16.83 -10.38 -7.47
C ALA A 719 16.89 -8.96 -6.85
N ASP A 720 16.78 -8.87 -5.51
CA ASP A 720 16.69 -7.60 -4.77
C ASP A 720 17.92 -6.69 -5.02
N GLY A 721 19.09 -7.27 -5.34
CA GLY A 721 20.30 -6.56 -5.76
C GLY A 721 20.16 -5.91 -7.14
N SER A 722 19.65 -6.65 -8.12
CA SER A 722 19.38 -6.14 -9.47
C SER A 722 18.42 -4.94 -9.47
N TYR A 723 17.41 -4.96 -8.60
CA TYR A 723 16.54 -3.79 -8.38
C TYR A 723 17.28 -2.58 -7.79
N ARG A 724 18.11 -2.80 -6.76
CA ARG A 724 18.92 -1.74 -6.14
C ARG A 724 19.89 -1.12 -7.15
N TRP A 725 20.43 -1.93 -8.06
CA TRP A 725 21.34 -1.50 -9.10
C TRP A 725 20.67 -0.67 -10.19
N LEU A 726 19.53 -1.11 -10.73
CA LEU A 726 18.76 -0.31 -11.69
C LEU A 726 18.41 1.08 -11.12
N ARG A 727 18.01 1.09 -9.84
CA ARG A 727 17.74 2.33 -9.12
C ARG A 727 18.97 3.21 -8.96
N ALA A 728 20.12 2.64 -8.59
CA ALA A 728 21.37 3.38 -8.43
C ALA A 728 21.80 4.01 -9.76
N ARG A 729 21.77 3.23 -10.85
CA ARG A 729 22.08 3.72 -12.20
C ARG A 729 21.14 4.83 -12.64
N PHE A 730 19.84 4.71 -12.38
CA PHE A 730 18.90 5.79 -12.70
C PHE A 730 19.21 7.08 -11.93
N VAL A 731 19.59 6.98 -10.65
CA VAL A 731 19.94 8.16 -9.82
C VAL A 731 21.26 8.81 -10.26
N GLU A 732 22.21 8.00 -10.73
CA GLU A 732 23.50 8.47 -11.26
C GLU A 732 23.37 9.16 -12.63
N LEU A 733 22.27 8.92 -13.38
CA LEU A 733 22.06 9.59 -14.67
C LEU A 733 21.95 11.11 -14.50
N PRO A 734 22.46 11.91 -15.45
CA PRO A 734 22.20 13.34 -15.49
C PRO A 734 20.70 13.59 -15.69
N THR A 735 20.20 14.76 -15.27
CA THR A 735 18.76 15.08 -15.26
C THR A 735 18.07 14.90 -16.62
N TYR A 736 18.75 15.20 -17.73
CA TYR A 736 18.21 14.94 -19.08
C TYR A 736 18.08 13.44 -19.39
N GLY A 737 19.03 12.62 -18.92
CA GLY A 737 18.98 11.16 -19.06
C GLY A 737 17.86 10.55 -18.23
N GLN A 738 17.68 11.04 -16.99
CA GLN A 738 16.53 10.69 -16.15
C GLN A 738 15.21 11.05 -16.87
N GLY A 739 15.11 12.27 -17.40
CA GLY A 739 13.94 12.73 -18.14
C GLY A 739 13.61 11.88 -19.37
N LEU A 740 14.62 11.49 -20.14
CA LEU A 740 14.47 10.60 -21.30
C LEU A 740 13.95 9.22 -20.87
N VAL A 741 14.54 8.62 -19.84
CA VAL A 741 14.08 7.31 -19.30
C VAL A 741 12.63 7.40 -18.83
N LEU A 742 12.26 8.47 -18.12
CA LEU A 742 10.89 8.70 -17.66
C LEU A 742 9.92 8.89 -18.84
N ALA A 743 10.32 9.62 -19.88
CA ALA A 743 9.50 9.82 -21.09
C ALA A 743 9.30 8.51 -21.86
N CYS A 744 10.36 7.73 -22.07
CA CYS A 744 10.27 6.41 -22.69
C CYS A 744 9.38 5.47 -21.87
N ALA A 745 9.53 5.45 -20.54
CA ALA A 745 8.67 4.67 -19.66
C ALA A 745 7.19 5.10 -19.77
N ALA A 746 6.92 6.40 -19.81
CA ALA A 746 5.56 6.92 -19.99
C ALA A 746 4.94 6.51 -21.34
N LEU A 747 5.72 6.53 -22.42
CA LEU A 747 5.26 6.05 -23.74
C LEU A 747 4.95 4.55 -23.71
N VAL A 748 5.85 3.73 -23.13
CA VAL A 748 5.61 2.29 -22.98
C VAL A 748 4.35 2.02 -22.13
N LEU A 749 4.19 2.72 -21.01
CA LEU A 749 3.01 2.58 -20.15
C LEU A 749 1.73 2.98 -20.87
N ARG A 750 1.77 4.00 -21.74
CA ARG A 750 0.63 4.40 -22.56
C ARG A 750 0.22 3.31 -23.54
N GLU A 751 1.18 2.66 -24.19
CA GLU A 751 0.89 1.55 -25.12
C GLU A 751 0.41 0.28 -24.40
N LEU A 752 0.86 0.05 -23.16
CA LEU A 752 0.43 -1.08 -22.32
C LEU A 752 -0.88 -0.80 -21.55
N ALA A 753 -1.35 0.44 -21.52
CA ALA A 753 -2.55 0.81 -20.78
C ALA A 753 -3.80 0.24 -21.45
N HIS A 754 -4.59 -0.50 -20.68
CA HIS A 754 -5.88 -1.03 -21.12
C HIS A 754 -6.93 0.09 -21.19
N THR A 755 -7.86 0.00 -22.15
CA THR A 755 -9.01 0.91 -22.25
C THR A 755 -9.98 0.73 -21.08
N LYS A 756 -10.06 -0.48 -20.52
CA LYS A 756 -10.84 -0.79 -19.32
C LYS A 756 -10.01 -0.43 -18.08
N ILE A 757 -10.54 0.50 -17.30
CA ILE A 757 -9.95 0.88 -16.01
C ILE A 757 -10.12 -0.29 -15.02
N VAL A 758 -9.01 -0.85 -14.54
CA VAL A 758 -9.00 -1.81 -13.43
C VAL A 758 -8.81 -1.03 -12.13
N PRO A 759 -9.82 -0.98 -11.24
CA PRO A 759 -9.66 -0.28 -9.97
C PRO A 759 -8.59 -0.97 -9.11
N PHE A 760 -8.06 -0.24 -8.13
CA PHE A 760 -7.23 -0.84 -7.09
C PHE A 760 -7.99 -2.01 -6.44
N ILE A 761 -7.33 -3.15 -6.27
CA ILE A 761 -7.95 -4.39 -5.81
C ILE A 761 -8.65 -4.23 -4.46
N TYR A 762 -8.16 -3.37 -3.58
CA TYR A 762 -8.78 -3.11 -2.28
C TYR A 762 -10.19 -2.49 -2.39
N PHE A 763 -10.52 -1.83 -3.50
CA PHE A 763 -11.87 -1.30 -3.73
C PHE A 763 -12.89 -2.37 -4.15
N GLN A 764 -12.44 -3.61 -4.38
CA GLN A 764 -13.33 -4.73 -4.67
C GLN A 764 -13.88 -5.38 -3.38
N PHE A 765 -13.48 -4.90 -2.19
CA PHE A 765 -13.71 -5.56 -0.90
C PHE A 765 -14.34 -4.64 0.16
#